data_AF-A0AAW5CT58-F1
#
_entry.id   AF-A0AAW5CT58-F1
#
_cell.length_a   1.000
_cell.length_b   1.000
_cell.length_c   1.000
_cell.angle_alpha   90.00
_cell.angle_beta   90.00
_cell.angle_gamma   90.00
#
_symmetry.space_group_name_H-M   'P 1'
#
loop_
_entity.id
_entity.type
_entity.pdbx_description
1 polymer ?
#
loop_
_entity_poly.entity_id
_entity_poly.type
_entity_poly.pdbx_seq_one_letter_code
_entity_poly.pdbx_strand_id
1 'polypeptide(L)'
;MNIFKLSILSSVTLLSSAASAQVLYKDQVIYWQEKKLGRTLSEYERKIAIEQFTKTKPIASQIKTPYAIKNVHLGNTKLGKQFAVGTVQALNEAKILAILVDFPDLPNDQNRLNPGDTDMYYSSYPASHYQSLLYSDSGYNGPNNESLQSATQFYQAASGGSFKVSGNAFGWVRAAQNAAYYGEQEGDTRDLRPEELVFEAVSKAVTQFNIDLSEYDKTDLNDIDGDGNRLEPDGIIDHVMLFHSSIGQEAGGGVLDTDAIWSHRFFVFDENNQPKTIPDTNYKIYNYTINPIDAAIGVVVHEFGHDLGLPDEYDLNSNDIGEPVALWSVMSSGSYLGQLSGSQPTQFSPKSLEFLQQNYAGNWLTQTEYTFDDLSTEQTVTLTDIGVNNGTTNQIKINLPAELEEFVTPLDGNYHYYSGQDDKLNNQASFTVSLPNASQISLSMLANYSIELNYDIFQVAVNGQPIAGNTTKSNHPNYASVTNYMDGESSAFGANPITLDFDISAYRGQTVTVTFVYQTDDFETLKGVLLDNIAVTADGSQIYTNTAEPTDDLVYNGFRKISGYRAKSGNAYYAHLRSFRGLDAGLSLSGYNSGVLMWYSNDGQSNNSTSLHPGTGDMLVIDQDQNPIFKADGTTPATSIIQVKDATLRLDTQKAGLGDQHLTPISTFDDTQDYTFSIQKESGVSLPGFGVQLRLNTIEEDASSAQVGVIYLSDPKITQVQSQNTVKFNVKGLALNESDSFLWNFGDGQTSNALSPVHSYQDIGNYTVMFTRTKADGSTSALSSNVSVGNVEPIPLTVGDIKATAVGQGFVFNAEIIGGKAPYELEWNFGDGATATSTSTSNSIEHIYELSGTYTVTLNVKDAGGEAATKSTSVTVVVPLSIEATATTSNLQASFVATAVGGDGNYQANWDFGDGTQGSGLTTTHSYAQAGTYNVVLTLSDGAEQSTKGTVEITVTAPTTPIDSGDSGSSGGSIGWFALIGGVLVGLRRRWC
;
A
#
# COMPACT_ATOMS: atom_id res chain seq x y z
N MET A 1 -18.23 -3.99 31.27
CA MET A 1 -19.02 -2.84 30.80
C MET A 1 -18.00 -1.87 30.22
N ASN A 2 -17.51 -2.05 29.00
CA ASN A 2 -18.25 -2.16 27.72
C ASN A 2 -19.13 -0.90 27.55
N ILE A 3 -19.03 -0.14 26.46
CA ILE A 3 -18.67 -0.53 25.08
C ILE A 3 -17.54 0.37 24.52
N PHE A 4 -16.62 -0.22 23.75
CA PHE A 4 -15.52 0.50 23.07
C PHE A 4 -15.92 0.95 21.65
N LYS A 5 -15.07 1.82 21.07
CA LYS A 5 -15.32 2.52 19.80
C LYS A 5 -15.55 1.59 18.60
N LEU A 6 -16.43 2.04 17.71
CA LEU A 6 -16.63 1.49 16.38
C LEU A 6 -15.45 1.92 15.48
N SER A 7 -14.60 0.98 15.07
CA SER A 7 -13.59 1.20 14.01
C SER A 7 -14.10 0.62 12.70
N ILE A 8 -14.02 1.42 11.64
CA ILE A 8 -14.51 1.08 10.30
C ILE A 8 -13.60 0.03 9.68
N LEU A 9 -14.10 -1.19 9.47
CA LEU A 9 -13.50 -2.14 8.52
C LEU A 9 -14.18 -1.93 7.16
N SER A 10 -13.45 -1.37 6.21
CA SER A 10 -13.84 -1.37 4.80
C SER A 10 -13.33 -2.67 4.17
N SER A 11 -14.14 -3.73 4.22
CA SER A 11 -13.82 -4.99 3.53
C SER A 11 -13.90 -4.77 2.02
N VAL A 12 -12.76 -4.67 1.36
CA VAL A 12 -12.66 -4.64 -0.11
C VAL A 12 -12.75 -6.08 -0.60
N THR A 13 -13.97 -6.56 -0.84
CA THR A 13 -14.20 -7.83 -1.50
C THR A 13 -14.00 -7.65 -3.00
N LEU A 14 -12.97 -8.29 -3.58
CA LEU A 14 -12.90 -8.45 -5.03
C LEU A 14 -14.02 -9.38 -5.48
N LEU A 15 -15.13 -8.77 -5.82
CA LEU A 15 -16.02 -9.30 -6.83
C LEU A 15 -15.45 -8.81 -8.16
N SER A 16 -15.37 -9.69 -9.16
CA SER A 16 -15.52 -9.19 -10.52
C SER A 16 -16.88 -8.50 -10.55
N SER A 17 -16.88 -7.18 -10.70
CA SER A 17 -18.11 -6.47 -11.00
C SER A 17 -18.67 -7.13 -12.24
N ALA A 18 -19.93 -7.59 -12.17
CA ALA A 18 -20.71 -7.82 -13.38
C ALA A 18 -20.47 -6.63 -14.33
N ALA A 19 -20.25 -6.87 -15.62
CA ALA A 19 -19.88 -5.81 -16.56
C ALA A 19 -20.91 -4.67 -16.44
N SER A 20 -20.46 -3.51 -15.95
CA SER A 20 -21.38 -2.53 -15.38
C SER A 20 -20.91 -1.09 -15.53
N ALA A 21 -20.61 -0.68 -16.76
CA ALA A 21 -21.36 0.40 -17.42
C ALA A 21 -20.94 0.60 -18.89
N GLN A 22 -21.35 -0.28 -19.82
CA GLN A 22 -21.13 -0.05 -21.27
C GLN A 22 -21.26 1.43 -21.62
N VAL A 23 -20.33 1.96 -22.42
CA VAL A 23 -20.20 3.40 -22.65
C VAL A 23 -21.55 4.04 -23.00
N LEU A 24 -22.07 4.85 -22.07
CA LEU A 24 -23.40 5.44 -22.18
C LEU A 24 -23.50 6.30 -23.43
N TYR A 25 -24.42 5.98 -24.34
CA TYR A 25 -24.59 6.74 -25.57
C TYR A 25 -25.45 7.99 -25.33
N LYS A 26 -24.83 8.99 -24.69
CA LYS A 26 -25.48 10.22 -24.18
C LYS A 26 -26.40 10.90 -25.20
N ASP A 27 -25.99 11.01 -26.46
CA ASP A 27 -26.79 11.66 -27.51
C ASP A 27 -28.08 10.89 -27.84
N GLN A 28 -28.06 9.55 -27.83
CA GLN A 28 -29.26 8.73 -27.98
C GLN A 28 -30.17 8.80 -26.75
N VAL A 29 -29.61 8.79 -25.54
CA VAL A 29 -30.39 9.03 -24.30
C VAL A 29 -31.13 10.36 -24.39
N ILE A 30 -30.47 11.43 -24.86
CA ILE A 30 -31.13 12.72 -25.10
C ILE A 30 -32.19 12.63 -26.20
N TYR A 31 -31.91 11.96 -27.33
CA TYR A 31 -32.88 11.78 -28.41
C TYR A 31 -34.18 11.13 -27.91
N TRP A 32 -34.09 10.03 -27.15
CA TRP A 32 -35.26 9.33 -26.63
C TRP A 32 -36.04 10.16 -25.61
N GLN A 33 -35.37 10.92 -24.74
CA GLN A 33 -36.04 11.84 -23.82
C GLN A 33 -36.72 13.01 -24.56
N GLU A 34 -36.07 13.62 -25.56
CA GLU A 34 -36.66 14.67 -26.41
C GLU A 34 -37.87 14.16 -27.20
N LYS A 35 -37.76 12.94 -27.77
CA LYS A 35 -38.84 12.27 -28.49
C LYS A 35 -40.02 11.92 -27.59
N LYS A 36 -39.78 11.42 -26.37
CA LYS A 36 -40.80 11.14 -25.35
C LYS A 36 -41.54 12.41 -24.91
N LEU A 37 -40.82 13.53 -24.83
CA LEU A 37 -41.39 14.84 -24.46
C LEU A 37 -42.03 15.60 -25.63
N GLY A 38 -41.77 15.19 -26.88
CA GLY A 38 -42.24 15.89 -28.08
C GLY A 38 -41.63 17.28 -28.27
N ARG A 39 -40.47 17.57 -27.66
CA ARG A 39 -39.75 18.84 -27.74
C ARG A 39 -38.26 18.64 -27.54
N THR A 40 -37.45 19.59 -28.01
CA THR A 40 -36.05 19.66 -27.62
C THR A 40 -35.88 20.09 -26.15
N LEU A 41 -34.79 19.62 -25.56
CA LEU A 41 -34.31 20.02 -24.24
C LEU A 41 -33.25 21.13 -24.40
N SER A 42 -33.25 22.08 -23.46
CA SER A 42 -32.13 23.02 -23.31
C SER A 42 -30.88 22.30 -22.80
N GLU A 43 -29.68 22.85 -23.00
CA GLU A 43 -28.42 22.23 -22.52
C GLU A 43 -28.43 21.88 -21.03
N TYR A 44 -29.06 22.73 -20.20
CA TYR A 44 -29.24 22.47 -18.78
C TYR A 44 -30.17 21.28 -18.51
N GLU A 45 -31.28 21.16 -19.24
CA GLU A 45 -32.18 20.01 -19.14
C GLU A 45 -31.54 18.73 -19.69
N ARG A 46 -30.74 18.82 -20.77
CA ARG A 46 -29.96 17.69 -21.29
C ARG A 46 -28.96 17.20 -20.26
N LYS A 47 -28.22 18.11 -19.61
CA LYS A 47 -27.31 17.73 -18.52
C LYS A 47 -28.06 17.06 -17.37
N ILE A 48 -29.20 17.61 -16.95
CA ILE A 48 -30.04 16.98 -15.91
C ILE A 48 -30.53 15.60 -16.35
N ALA A 49 -30.96 15.42 -17.60
CA ALA A 49 -31.44 14.15 -18.11
C ALA A 49 -30.33 13.08 -18.05
N ILE A 50 -29.11 13.39 -18.51
CA ILE A 50 -27.96 12.49 -18.37
C ILE A 50 -27.62 12.23 -16.90
N GLU A 51 -27.54 13.27 -16.06
CA GLU A 51 -27.28 13.11 -14.63
C GLU A 51 -28.35 12.26 -13.91
N GLN A 52 -29.61 12.34 -14.32
CA GLN A 52 -30.69 11.51 -13.77
C GLN A 52 -30.61 10.07 -14.26
N PHE A 53 -30.17 9.87 -15.51
CA PHE A 53 -29.98 8.55 -16.11
C PHE A 53 -28.77 7.80 -15.53
N THR A 54 -27.72 8.51 -15.09
CA THR A 54 -26.52 7.92 -14.48
C THR A 54 -26.62 7.74 -12.96
N LYS A 55 -27.38 8.58 -12.25
CA LYS A 55 -27.43 8.57 -10.76
C LYS A 55 -28.06 7.34 -10.11
N THR A 56 -28.64 6.39 -10.85
CA THR A 56 -29.29 5.19 -10.27
C THR A 56 -28.39 3.94 -10.19
N LYS A 57 -27.07 4.03 -10.46
CA LYS A 57 -26.33 2.84 -10.97
C LYS A 57 -24.91 2.59 -10.45
N PRO A 58 -24.77 2.01 -9.25
CA PRO A 58 -23.84 0.89 -9.05
C PRO A 58 -24.61 -0.38 -8.68
N ILE A 59 -24.15 -1.55 -9.13
CA ILE A 59 -24.64 -2.83 -8.58
C ILE A 59 -24.10 -2.95 -7.15
N ALA A 60 -24.84 -2.40 -6.18
CA ALA A 60 -24.52 -2.42 -4.76
C ALA A 60 -25.32 -3.50 -4.00
N SER A 61 -25.80 -4.53 -4.70
CA SER A 61 -26.39 -5.73 -4.10
C SER A 61 -25.38 -6.87 -4.11
N GLN A 62 -25.14 -7.46 -2.93
CA GLN A 62 -24.29 -8.63 -2.67
C GLN A 62 -24.25 -9.62 -3.85
N ILE A 63 -23.22 -9.53 -4.69
CA ILE A 63 -23.03 -10.47 -5.79
C ILE A 63 -22.82 -11.84 -5.16
N LYS A 64 -23.72 -12.77 -5.47
CA LYS A 64 -23.59 -14.16 -5.04
C LYS A 64 -22.34 -14.74 -5.68
N THR A 65 -21.43 -15.31 -4.90
CA THR A 65 -20.19 -15.88 -5.43
C THR A 65 -20.50 -16.93 -6.50
N PRO A 66 -19.97 -16.76 -7.73
CA PRO A 66 -20.25 -17.67 -8.85
C PRO A 66 -19.86 -19.13 -8.58
N TYR A 67 -20.54 -20.09 -9.24
CA TYR A 67 -20.33 -21.54 -9.06
C TYR A 67 -18.87 -21.99 -9.13
N ALA A 68 -18.14 -21.50 -10.13
CA ALA A 68 -16.74 -21.86 -10.37
C ALA A 68 -15.86 -21.54 -9.15
N ILE A 69 -16.20 -20.47 -8.41
CA ILE A 69 -15.50 -20.04 -7.19
C ILE A 69 -15.72 -21.01 -6.01
N LYS A 70 -16.71 -21.92 -6.08
CA LYS A 70 -17.09 -22.79 -4.95
C LYS A 70 -16.59 -24.22 -4.98
N ASN A 71 -16.13 -24.74 -6.13
CA ASN A 71 -15.96 -26.19 -6.31
C ASN A 71 -14.69 -26.62 -7.08
N VAL A 72 -13.88 -25.70 -7.59
CA VAL A 72 -12.79 -26.01 -8.53
C VAL A 72 -11.51 -25.31 -8.13
N HIS A 73 -10.43 -26.08 -8.01
CA HIS A 73 -9.06 -25.56 -8.05
C HIS A 73 -8.80 -25.00 -9.45
N LEU A 74 -8.19 -23.81 -9.55
CA LEU A 74 -7.82 -23.04 -10.76
C LEU A 74 -8.78 -21.90 -11.13
N GLY A 75 -8.24 -20.69 -11.38
CA GLY A 75 -8.63 -20.04 -12.66
C GLY A 75 -8.24 -18.59 -13.00
N ASN A 76 -7.42 -17.86 -12.22
CA ASN A 76 -6.94 -16.48 -12.46
C ASN A 76 -7.91 -15.32 -12.10
N THR A 77 -7.51 -14.48 -11.12
CA THR A 77 -7.59 -13.00 -11.24
C THR A 77 -6.49 -12.29 -10.43
N LYS A 78 -5.22 -12.50 -10.79
CA LYS A 78 -4.21 -11.43 -10.79
C LYS A 78 -3.36 -11.56 -12.06
N LEU A 79 -3.30 -10.49 -12.85
CA LEU A 79 -2.41 -10.44 -14.01
C LEU A 79 -0.97 -10.34 -13.51
N GLY A 80 -0.16 -11.35 -13.87
CA GLY A 80 1.29 -11.32 -13.66
C GLY A 80 1.83 -12.18 -12.50
N LYS A 81 1.92 -13.51 -12.72
CA LYS A 81 3.17 -14.28 -12.55
C LYS A 81 3.08 -15.70 -13.12
N GLN A 82 4.12 -16.07 -13.87
CA GLN A 82 4.56 -17.43 -14.22
C GLN A 82 3.49 -18.54 -14.29
N PHE A 83 2.94 -18.77 -15.49
CA PHE A 83 2.54 -20.12 -15.87
C PHE A 83 3.70 -20.84 -16.56
N ALA A 84 3.96 -22.07 -16.13
CA ALA A 84 4.97 -22.93 -16.73
C ALA A 84 4.63 -23.24 -18.19
N VAL A 85 5.65 -23.59 -18.98
CA VAL A 85 5.51 -23.94 -20.41
C VAL A 85 4.84 -25.31 -20.57
N GLY A 86 3.55 -25.37 -20.26
CA GLY A 86 2.62 -26.33 -20.85
C GLY A 86 2.15 -25.79 -22.19
N THR A 87 1.99 -26.66 -23.19
CA THR A 87 1.34 -26.27 -24.45
C THR A 87 -0.13 -25.98 -24.19
N VAL A 88 -0.48 -24.69 -24.08
CA VAL A 88 -1.87 -24.23 -24.15
C VAL A 88 -2.47 -24.79 -25.43
N GLN A 89 -3.52 -25.60 -25.30
CA GLN A 89 -4.24 -26.12 -26.45
C GLN A 89 -4.96 -24.95 -27.12
N ALA A 90 -4.74 -24.75 -28.41
CA ALA A 90 -5.25 -23.58 -29.11
C ALA A 90 -6.75 -23.71 -29.37
N LEU A 91 -7.56 -22.91 -28.67
CA LEU A 91 -8.96 -22.72 -29.02
C LEU A 91 -9.03 -21.80 -30.25
N ASN A 92 -9.35 -22.38 -31.40
CA ASN A 92 -9.40 -21.68 -32.69
C ASN A 92 -10.83 -21.36 -33.15
N GLU A 93 -11.84 -21.82 -32.41
CA GLU A 93 -13.25 -21.59 -32.71
C GLU A 93 -14.03 -21.44 -31.40
N ALA A 94 -14.84 -20.38 -31.30
CA ALA A 94 -15.85 -20.25 -30.26
C ALA A 94 -17.25 -20.34 -30.89
N LYS A 95 -18.02 -21.31 -30.43
CA LYS A 95 -19.35 -21.61 -30.98
C LYS A 95 -20.45 -21.04 -30.10
N ILE A 96 -20.99 -19.91 -30.51
CA ILE A 96 -21.97 -19.12 -29.74
C ILE A 96 -23.39 -19.62 -30.01
N LEU A 97 -24.15 -19.90 -28.96
CA LEU A 97 -25.60 -20.10 -29.04
C LEU A 97 -26.32 -18.75 -28.99
N ALA A 98 -26.73 -18.23 -30.15
CA ALA A 98 -27.43 -16.95 -30.25
C ALA A 98 -28.96 -17.12 -30.22
N ILE A 99 -29.63 -16.54 -29.23
CA ILE A 99 -31.09 -16.64 -29.04
C ILE A 99 -31.76 -15.25 -29.09
N LEU A 100 -32.85 -15.16 -29.83
CA LEU A 100 -33.64 -13.94 -30.04
C LEU A 100 -34.93 -13.99 -29.22
N VAL A 101 -35.14 -13.03 -28.31
CA VAL A 101 -36.31 -12.99 -27.40
C VAL A 101 -37.12 -11.70 -27.49
N ASP A 102 -38.44 -11.82 -27.65
CA ASP A 102 -39.34 -10.68 -27.68
C ASP A 102 -40.43 -10.75 -26.59
N PHE A 103 -41.04 -9.61 -26.27
CA PHE A 103 -41.94 -9.48 -25.14
C PHE A 103 -43.43 -9.45 -25.58
N PRO A 104 -44.39 -9.81 -24.73
CA PRO A 104 -45.83 -9.70 -25.03
C PRO A 104 -46.28 -8.28 -25.37
N ASP A 105 -45.67 -7.27 -24.75
CA ASP A 105 -45.90 -5.83 -24.94
C ASP A 105 -44.93 -5.15 -25.92
N LEU A 106 -43.85 -5.83 -26.30
CA LEU A 106 -42.94 -5.42 -27.37
C LEU A 106 -42.55 -6.60 -28.28
N PRO A 107 -43.45 -7.07 -29.16
CA PRO A 107 -43.11 -8.04 -30.21
C PRO A 107 -42.02 -7.53 -31.15
N ASN A 108 -41.18 -8.42 -31.67
CA ASN A 108 -40.11 -8.06 -32.62
C ASN A 108 -40.64 -7.41 -33.92
N ASP A 109 -41.83 -7.83 -34.37
CA ASP A 109 -42.54 -7.32 -35.55
C ASP A 109 -43.38 -6.07 -35.26
N GLN A 110 -43.45 -5.66 -33.98
CA GLN A 110 -44.15 -4.46 -33.49
C GLN A 110 -43.26 -3.70 -32.49
N ASN A 111 -41.95 -3.65 -32.76
CA ASN A 111 -40.92 -3.03 -31.92
C ASN A 111 -41.03 -1.48 -31.78
N ARG A 112 -41.95 -0.85 -32.54
CA ARG A 112 -42.25 0.59 -32.53
C ARG A 112 -41.09 1.51 -32.97
N LEU A 113 -40.04 0.96 -33.59
CA LEU A 113 -38.92 1.72 -34.15
C LEU A 113 -39.24 2.34 -35.52
N ASN A 114 -38.55 3.44 -35.83
CA ASN A 114 -38.66 4.22 -37.06
C ASN A 114 -37.24 4.50 -37.61
N PRO A 115 -37.08 4.82 -38.91
CA PRO A 115 -35.76 5.03 -39.53
C PRO A 115 -34.83 6.11 -38.93
N GLY A 116 -35.34 6.98 -38.06
CA GLY A 116 -34.53 7.99 -37.36
C GLY A 116 -34.26 7.67 -35.90
N ASP A 117 -34.64 6.47 -35.42
CA ASP A 117 -34.58 6.11 -34.00
C ASP A 117 -33.25 5.50 -33.58
N THR A 118 -32.54 4.89 -34.53
CA THR A 118 -31.22 4.28 -34.35
C THR A 118 -30.53 4.25 -35.70
N ASP A 119 -29.21 4.41 -35.71
CA ASP A 119 -28.39 4.28 -36.91
C ASP A 119 -28.56 2.88 -37.54
N MET A 120 -28.75 1.85 -36.71
CA MET A 120 -28.91 0.44 -37.09
C MET A 120 -30.38 0.04 -37.29
N TYR A 121 -31.17 0.92 -37.91
CA TYR A 121 -32.59 0.65 -38.18
C TYR A 121 -32.78 -0.31 -39.35
N TYR A 122 -33.55 -1.38 -39.12
CA TYR A 122 -34.03 -2.29 -40.16
C TYR A 122 -35.56 -2.38 -40.17
N SER A 123 -36.14 -2.50 -41.37
CA SER A 123 -37.59 -2.70 -41.53
C SER A 123 -38.12 -4.03 -40.97
N SER A 124 -37.21 -4.97 -40.66
CA SER A 124 -37.49 -6.24 -39.97
C SER A 124 -36.19 -6.82 -39.44
N TYR A 125 -36.23 -7.49 -38.29
CA TYR A 125 -35.08 -8.12 -37.64
C TYR A 125 -35.22 -9.65 -37.58
N PRO A 126 -35.17 -10.37 -38.72
CA PRO A 126 -35.30 -11.83 -38.74
C PRO A 126 -34.05 -12.51 -38.17
N ALA A 127 -34.14 -13.77 -37.73
CA ALA A 127 -32.98 -14.53 -37.25
C ALA A 127 -31.82 -14.59 -38.27
N SER A 128 -32.12 -14.53 -39.57
CA SER A 128 -31.10 -14.46 -40.63
C SER A 128 -30.27 -13.17 -40.61
N HIS A 129 -30.77 -12.07 -40.05
CA HIS A 129 -29.98 -10.84 -39.86
C HIS A 129 -28.86 -11.09 -38.86
N TYR A 130 -29.21 -11.58 -37.66
CA TYR A 130 -28.24 -11.91 -36.60
C TYR A 130 -27.31 -13.07 -37.00
N GLN A 131 -27.80 -14.05 -37.76
CA GLN A 131 -26.95 -15.09 -38.36
C GLN A 131 -25.84 -14.49 -39.22
N SER A 132 -26.14 -13.47 -40.03
CA SER A 132 -25.14 -12.79 -40.87
C SER A 132 -24.26 -11.84 -40.06
N LEU A 133 -24.82 -11.10 -39.10
CA LEU A 133 -24.10 -10.19 -38.21
C LEU A 133 -23.02 -10.94 -37.42
N LEU A 134 -23.36 -12.10 -36.87
CA LEU A 134 -22.43 -12.91 -36.08
C LEU A 134 -21.49 -13.74 -36.96
N TYR A 135 -22.03 -14.54 -37.88
CA TYR A 135 -21.33 -15.73 -38.40
C TYR A 135 -20.91 -15.67 -39.88
N SER A 136 -21.10 -14.53 -40.57
CA SER A 136 -20.81 -14.42 -42.00
C SER A 136 -19.33 -14.19 -42.28
N ASP A 137 -18.65 -15.10 -42.99
CA ASP A 137 -17.27 -14.86 -43.45
C ASP A 137 -17.15 -13.71 -44.50
N SER A 138 -18.27 -13.21 -45.04
CA SER A 138 -18.32 -12.13 -46.04
C SER A 138 -19.00 -10.83 -45.58
N GLY A 139 -19.34 -10.71 -44.29
CA GLY A 139 -20.04 -9.54 -43.74
C GLY A 139 -21.57 -9.61 -43.88
N TYR A 140 -22.26 -8.55 -43.46
CA TYR A 140 -23.72 -8.44 -43.48
C TYR A 140 -24.19 -7.10 -44.07
N ASN A 141 -25.47 -7.03 -44.46
CA ASN A 141 -26.03 -5.80 -45.03
C ASN A 141 -26.37 -4.80 -43.91
N GLY A 142 -25.83 -3.59 -44.00
CA GLY A 142 -26.23 -2.43 -43.22
C GLY A 142 -27.61 -1.90 -43.59
N PRO A 143 -28.19 -0.99 -42.78
CA PRO A 143 -29.49 -0.36 -43.00
C PRO A 143 -29.74 0.21 -44.40
N ASN A 144 -28.71 0.75 -45.06
CA ASN A 144 -28.82 1.34 -46.41
C ASN A 144 -28.28 0.39 -47.52
N ASN A 145 -28.05 -0.90 -47.19
CA ASN A 145 -27.46 -1.96 -48.02
C ASN A 145 -25.94 -1.81 -48.30
N GLU A 146 -25.24 -1.00 -47.51
CA GLU A 146 -23.79 -1.05 -47.37
C GLU A 146 -23.34 -2.41 -46.80
N SER A 147 -22.10 -2.81 -47.09
CA SER A 147 -21.52 -4.04 -46.54
C SER A 147 -20.83 -3.71 -45.22
N LEU A 148 -21.33 -4.27 -44.12
CA LEU A 148 -20.75 -4.14 -42.78
C LEU A 148 -19.98 -5.42 -42.41
N GLN A 149 -18.95 -5.27 -41.58
CA GLN A 149 -18.14 -6.39 -41.08
C GLN A 149 -18.95 -7.24 -40.10
N SER A 150 -18.78 -8.57 -40.10
CA SER A 150 -19.40 -9.48 -39.12
C SER A 150 -18.51 -9.74 -37.90
N ALA A 151 -19.07 -10.26 -36.80
CA ALA A 151 -18.28 -10.65 -35.63
C ALA A 151 -17.21 -11.71 -35.98
N THR A 152 -17.54 -12.71 -36.81
CA THR A 152 -16.57 -13.64 -37.40
C THR A 152 -15.41 -12.91 -38.08
N GLN A 153 -15.68 -11.92 -38.94
CA GLN A 153 -14.64 -11.17 -39.65
C GLN A 153 -13.82 -10.27 -38.72
N PHE A 154 -14.43 -9.73 -37.66
CA PHE A 154 -13.72 -8.95 -36.65
C PHE A 154 -12.71 -9.82 -35.91
N TYR A 155 -13.16 -10.95 -35.36
CA TYR A 155 -12.29 -11.86 -34.63
C TYR A 155 -11.25 -12.55 -35.53
N GLN A 156 -11.58 -12.86 -36.79
CA GLN A 156 -10.58 -13.32 -37.77
C GLN A 156 -9.51 -12.25 -38.03
N ALA A 157 -9.88 -10.97 -38.14
CA ALA A 157 -8.90 -9.89 -38.33
C ALA A 157 -8.05 -9.70 -37.07
N ALA A 158 -8.67 -9.64 -35.88
CA ALA A 158 -7.97 -9.45 -34.61
C ALA A 158 -6.99 -10.59 -34.29
N SER A 159 -7.37 -11.83 -34.58
CA SER A 159 -6.59 -13.04 -34.30
C SER A 159 -5.62 -13.47 -35.42
N GLY A 160 -5.43 -12.64 -36.45
CA GLY A 160 -4.59 -13.02 -37.60
C GLY A 160 -5.08 -14.28 -38.33
N GLY A 161 -6.39 -14.53 -38.32
CA GLY A 161 -7.07 -15.69 -38.90
C GLY A 161 -7.02 -16.96 -38.04
N SER A 162 -6.51 -16.90 -36.81
CA SER A 162 -6.36 -18.08 -35.94
C SER A 162 -7.58 -18.42 -35.08
N PHE A 163 -8.51 -17.48 -34.91
CA PHE A 163 -9.72 -17.63 -34.13
C PHE A 163 -10.96 -17.25 -34.96
N LYS A 164 -12.03 -18.04 -34.82
CA LYS A 164 -13.32 -17.82 -35.49
C LYS A 164 -14.50 -17.90 -34.52
N VAL A 165 -15.43 -16.95 -34.64
CA VAL A 165 -16.78 -17.09 -34.07
C VAL A 165 -17.66 -17.89 -35.04
N SER A 166 -18.40 -18.88 -34.55
CA SER A 166 -19.37 -19.67 -35.32
C SER A 166 -20.62 -19.99 -34.49
N GLY A 167 -21.65 -20.58 -35.10
CA GLY A 167 -22.91 -20.91 -34.43
C GLY A 167 -24.14 -20.68 -35.28
N ASN A 168 -25.30 -20.63 -34.63
CA ASN A 168 -26.58 -20.36 -35.27
C ASN A 168 -27.42 -19.40 -34.40
N ALA A 169 -28.16 -18.51 -35.07
CA ALA A 169 -29.13 -17.62 -34.46
C ALA A 169 -30.54 -18.23 -34.51
N PHE A 170 -31.18 -18.38 -33.36
CA PHE A 170 -32.50 -18.99 -33.20
C PHE A 170 -33.52 -18.02 -32.63
N GLY A 171 -34.76 -18.06 -33.15
CA GLY A 171 -35.88 -17.27 -32.64
C GLY A 171 -36.69 -16.59 -33.75
N TRP A 172 -37.54 -15.62 -33.43
CA TRP A 172 -37.81 -15.11 -32.08
C TRP A 172 -38.57 -16.12 -31.20
N VAL A 173 -38.24 -16.17 -29.91
CA VAL A 173 -39.06 -16.80 -28.86
C VAL A 173 -39.74 -15.72 -28.02
N ARG A 174 -41.00 -15.95 -27.65
CA ARG A 174 -41.79 -15.00 -26.85
C ARG A 174 -41.59 -15.23 -25.36
N ALA A 175 -41.11 -14.22 -24.65
CA ALA A 175 -41.05 -14.17 -23.18
C ALA A 175 -42.46 -14.32 -22.55
N ALA A 176 -42.52 -14.85 -21.33
CA ALA A 176 -43.77 -15.10 -20.61
C ALA A 176 -44.35 -13.83 -19.98
N GLN A 177 -43.50 -12.88 -19.60
CA GLN A 177 -43.87 -11.59 -19.01
C GLN A 177 -43.51 -10.41 -19.93
N ASN A 178 -44.07 -9.26 -19.63
CA ASN A 178 -43.72 -7.98 -20.25
C ASN A 178 -42.28 -7.56 -19.94
N ALA A 179 -41.68 -6.70 -20.77
CA ALA A 179 -40.27 -6.30 -20.63
C ALA A 179 -39.90 -5.80 -19.22
N ALA A 180 -40.74 -4.94 -18.63
CA ALA A 180 -40.54 -4.39 -17.28
C ALA A 180 -40.35 -5.46 -16.18
N TYR A 181 -40.95 -6.66 -16.29
CA TYR A 181 -40.74 -7.74 -15.30
C TYR A 181 -39.26 -8.16 -15.20
N TYR A 182 -38.50 -8.00 -16.28
CA TYR A 182 -37.09 -8.36 -16.37
C TYR A 182 -36.16 -7.14 -16.26
N GLY A 183 -36.54 -5.98 -16.82
CA GLY A 183 -35.69 -4.79 -16.96
C GLY A 183 -36.06 -3.56 -16.11
N GLU A 184 -37.16 -3.55 -15.35
CA GLU A 184 -37.47 -2.43 -14.44
C GLU A 184 -36.39 -2.29 -13.34
N GLN A 185 -36.10 -1.07 -12.88
CA GLN A 185 -35.14 -0.82 -11.80
C GLN A 185 -35.83 -0.88 -10.43
N GLU A 186 -35.31 -1.67 -9.47
CA GLU A 186 -35.78 -1.69 -8.08
C GLU A 186 -34.65 -1.33 -7.10
N GLY A 187 -34.73 -0.13 -6.52
CA GLY A 187 -33.71 0.37 -5.59
C GLY A 187 -32.40 0.70 -6.31
N ASP A 188 -31.32 0.01 -5.94
CA ASP A 188 -29.98 0.15 -6.55
C ASP A 188 -29.71 -0.92 -7.64
N THR A 189 -30.72 -1.72 -8.03
CA THR A 189 -30.59 -2.71 -9.12
C THR A 189 -30.79 -2.05 -10.49
N ARG A 190 -29.94 -2.39 -11.46
CA ARG A 190 -29.97 -1.83 -12.83
C ARG A 190 -31.00 -2.48 -13.74
N ASP A 191 -31.16 -3.80 -13.58
CA ASP A 191 -32.14 -4.67 -14.23
C ASP A 191 -32.62 -5.66 -13.14
N LEU A 192 -33.91 -6.03 -13.14
CA LEU A 192 -34.48 -6.80 -12.02
C LEU A 192 -34.29 -8.32 -12.14
N ARG A 193 -34.41 -8.90 -13.35
CA ARG A 193 -34.38 -10.35 -13.61
C ARG A 193 -33.84 -10.75 -15.01
N PRO A 194 -32.75 -10.17 -15.53
CA PRO A 194 -32.22 -10.56 -16.84
C PRO A 194 -31.83 -12.05 -16.90
N GLU A 195 -31.36 -12.64 -15.81
CA GLU A 195 -31.02 -14.06 -15.72
C GLU A 195 -32.24 -15.00 -15.81
N GLU A 196 -33.43 -14.55 -15.40
CA GLU A 196 -34.68 -15.28 -15.65
C GLU A 196 -35.04 -15.25 -17.13
N LEU A 197 -34.91 -14.09 -17.80
CA LEU A 197 -35.20 -13.95 -19.23
C LEU A 197 -34.29 -14.85 -20.07
N VAL A 198 -32.98 -14.83 -19.79
CA VAL A 198 -31.97 -15.63 -20.50
C VAL A 198 -32.29 -17.12 -20.36
N PHE A 199 -32.49 -17.60 -19.12
CA PHE A 199 -32.82 -19.00 -18.87
C PHE A 199 -34.12 -19.43 -19.57
N GLU A 200 -35.15 -18.57 -19.51
CA GLU A 200 -36.45 -18.82 -20.13
C GLU A 200 -36.34 -18.87 -21.66
N ALA A 201 -35.64 -17.91 -22.27
CA ALA A 201 -35.46 -17.81 -23.71
C ALA A 201 -34.66 -19.00 -24.28
N VAL A 202 -33.55 -19.36 -23.64
CA VAL A 202 -32.73 -20.52 -24.04
C VAL A 202 -33.54 -21.80 -23.90
N SER A 203 -34.21 -22.02 -22.77
CA SER A 203 -35.06 -23.21 -22.57
C SER A 203 -36.16 -23.33 -23.63
N LYS A 204 -36.85 -22.23 -23.94
CA LYS A 204 -37.86 -22.19 -25.01
C LYS A 204 -37.26 -22.47 -26.38
N ALA A 205 -36.13 -21.88 -26.72
CA ALA A 205 -35.50 -22.05 -28.02
C ALA A 205 -35.00 -23.48 -28.24
N VAL A 206 -34.38 -24.11 -27.22
CA VAL A 206 -33.92 -25.50 -27.26
C VAL A 206 -35.07 -26.45 -27.60
N THR A 207 -36.21 -26.33 -26.92
CA THR A 207 -37.40 -27.14 -27.22
C THR A 207 -38.04 -26.78 -28.57
N GLN A 208 -38.18 -25.49 -28.89
CA GLN A 208 -38.91 -25.02 -30.08
C GLN A 208 -38.18 -25.33 -31.39
N PHE A 209 -36.85 -25.27 -31.40
CA PHE A 209 -36.02 -25.47 -32.58
C PHE A 209 -35.27 -26.80 -32.59
N ASN A 210 -35.44 -27.63 -31.55
CA ASN A 210 -34.74 -28.91 -31.37
C ASN A 210 -33.21 -28.72 -31.47
N ILE A 211 -32.68 -27.80 -30.67
CA ILE A 211 -31.25 -27.42 -30.69
C ILE A 211 -30.43 -28.53 -30.05
N ASP A 212 -29.41 -29.03 -30.76
CA ASP A 212 -28.43 -29.95 -30.20
C ASP A 212 -27.42 -29.16 -29.36
N LEU A 213 -27.63 -29.16 -28.04
CA LEU A 213 -26.74 -28.48 -27.09
C LEU A 213 -25.35 -29.11 -27.01
N SER A 214 -25.18 -30.37 -27.44
CA SER A 214 -23.85 -30.99 -27.52
C SER A 214 -22.95 -30.32 -28.55
N GLU A 215 -23.48 -29.46 -29.43
CA GLU A 215 -22.68 -28.65 -30.34
C GLU A 215 -22.11 -27.36 -29.73
N TYR A 216 -22.60 -26.94 -28.55
CA TYR A 216 -22.25 -25.66 -27.87
C TYR A 216 -21.65 -25.88 -26.47
N ASP A 217 -21.25 -27.11 -26.17
CA ASP A 217 -20.48 -27.52 -25.00
C ASP A 217 -19.26 -28.27 -25.57
N LYS A 218 -18.10 -27.61 -25.54
CA LYS A 218 -16.87 -28.00 -26.24
C LYS A 218 -15.61 -27.74 -25.40
N THR A 219 -15.69 -26.86 -24.41
CA THR A 219 -14.53 -26.32 -23.70
C THR A 219 -14.77 -26.19 -22.21
N ASP A 220 -13.99 -26.93 -21.44
CA ASP A 220 -13.80 -26.68 -20.03
C ASP A 220 -12.79 -25.54 -19.83
N LEU A 221 -13.24 -24.30 -20.07
CA LEU A 221 -12.38 -23.13 -19.94
C LEU A 221 -11.83 -22.93 -18.52
N ASN A 222 -12.43 -23.55 -17.50
CA ASN A 222 -11.99 -23.40 -16.10
C ASN A 222 -11.25 -24.63 -15.55
N ASP A 223 -11.11 -25.72 -16.33
CA ASP A 223 -10.50 -26.98 -15.89
C ASP A 223 -11.25 -27.56 -14.65
N ILE A 224 -12.59 -27.64 -14.76
CA ILE A 224 -13.53 -28.01 -13.68
C ILE A 224 -13.24 -29.40 -13.08
N ASP A 225 -12.73 -30.35 -13.86
CA ASP A 225 -12.31 -31.65 -13.34
C ASP A 225 -10.81 -31.75 -12.97
N GLY A 226 -10.02 -30.73 -13.33
CA GLY A 226 -8.63 -30.55 -12.94
C GLY A 226 -7.64 -31.49 -13.62
N ASP A 227 -7.97 -32.03 -14.80
CA ASP A 227 -7.10 -32.92 -15.58
C ASP A 227 -6.11 -32.17 -16.50
N GLY A 228 -6.35 -30.88 -16.77
CA GLY A 228 -5.53 -30.01 -17.62
C GLY A 228 -6.01 -29.90 -19.07
N ASN A 229 -7.12 -30.53 -19.47
CA ASN A 229 -7.63 -30.60 -20.84
C ASN A 229 -8.81 -29.65 -21.10
N ARG A 230 -8.52 -28.35 -21.21
CA ARG A 230 -9.53 -27.28 -21.45
C ARG A 230 -10.30 -27.34 -22.79
N LEU A 231 -10.08 -28.36 -23.63
CA LEU A 231 -10.77 -28.58 -24.92
C LEU A 231 -11.66 -29.84 -24.89
N GLU A 232 -12.38 -30.04 -23.78
CA GLU A 232 -13.42 -31.06 -23.67
C GLU A 232 -14.71 -30.51 -23.00
N PRO A 233 -15.85 -31.21 -23.11
CA PRO A 233 -17.12 -30.70 -22.61
C PRO A 233 -17.32 -30.91 -21.10
N ASP A 234 -17.78 -29.88 -20.38
CA ASP A 234 -18.03 -29.89 -18.93
C ASP A 234 -19.53 -30.06 -18.55
N GLY A 235 -20.42 -30.09 -19.55
CA GLY A 235 -21.87 -30.12 -19.36
C GLY A 235 -22.53 -28.74 -19.26
N ILE A 236 -21.78 -27.66 -19.48
CA ILE A 236 -22.23 -26.27 -19.52
C ILE A 236 -22.10 -25.76 -20.96
N ILE A 237 -23.01 -24.89 -21.40
CA ILE A 237 -22.89 -24.25 -22.71
C ILE A 237 -21.76 -23.21 -22.66
N ASP A 238 -20.76 -23.34 -23.55
CA ASP A 238 -19.54 -22.52 -23.60
C ASP A 238 -19.87 -21.03 -23.67
N HIS A 239 -20.79 -20.67 -24.58
CA HIS A 239 -21.06 -19.29 -24.99
C HIS A 239 -22.56 -19.09 -25.32
N VAL A 240 -23.25 -18.22 -24.57
CA VAL A 240 -24.64 -17.83 -24.84
C VAL A 240 -24.74 -16.34 -25.11
N MET A 241 -25.43 -15.98 -26.19
CA MET A 241 -25.69 -14.57 -26.55
C MET A 241 -27.17 -14.34 -26.81
N LEU A 242 -27.77 -13.44 -26.04
CA LEU A 242 -29.17 -13.06 -26.16
C LEU A 242 -29.34 -11.75 -26.92
N PHE A 243 -30.37 -11.67 -27.75
CA PHE A 243 -30.82 -10.44 -28.40
C PHE A 243 -32.29 -10.16 -28.02
N HIS A 244 -32.56 -9.04 -27.34
CA HIS A 244 -33.92 -8.66 -26.93
C HIS A 244 -34.57 -7.64 -27.86
N SER A 245 -35.90 -7.63 -27.96
CA SER A 245 -36.65 -6.84 -28.95
C SER A 245 -36.73 -5.31 -28.70
N SER A 246 -35.94 -4.75 -27.79
CA SER A 246 -35.91 -3.31 -27.49
C SER A 246 -34.56 -2.68 -27.82
N ILE A 247 -34.54 -1.35 -27.90
CA ILE A 247 -33.30 -0.57 -27.73
C ILE A 247 -32.75 -0.85 -26.33
N GLY A 248 -31.43 -0.86 -26.19
CA GLY A 248 -30.75 -1.08 -24.92
C GLY A 248 -30.87 0.12 -23.99
N GLN A 249 -30.91 -0.12 -22.69
CA GLN A 249 -31.03 0.94 -21.68
C GLN A 249 -29.84 1.93 -21.77
N GLU A 250 -28.63 1.47 -22.12
CA GLU A 250 -27.43 2.26 -22.39
C GLU A 250 -27.58 3.31 -23.51
N ALA A 251 -28.52 3.08 -24.44
CA ALA A 251 -28.90 3.98 -25.52
C ALA A 251 -30.24 4.71 -25.26
N GLY A 252 -30.71 4.72 -24.00
CA GLY A 252 -31.96 5.39 -23.59
C GLY A 252 -33.21 4.51 -23.64
N GLY A 253 -33.08 3.20 -23.89
CA GLY A 253 -34.15 2.20 -23.72
C GLY A 253 -35.35 2.32 -24.68
N GLY A 254 -35.30 3.25 -25.64
CA GLY A 254 -36.29 3.33 -26.69
C GLY A 254 -37.70 3.68 -26.20
N VAL A 255 -38.65 2.82 -26.57
CA VAL A 255 -40.06 2.93 -26.16
C VAL A 255 -40.37 2.31 -24.79
N LEU A 256 -39.36 1.75 -24.12
CA LEU A 256 -39.42 1.22 -22.75
C LEU A 256 -38.73 2.15 -21.74
N ASP A 257 -37.85 3.06 -22.19
CA ASP A 257 -37.08 3.97 -21.32
C ASP A 257 -36.31 3.16 -20.25
N THR A 258 -36.55 3.41 -18.96
CA THR A 258 -35.91 2.68 -17.85
C THR A 258 -36.31 1.22 -17.73
N ASP A 259 -37.36 0.76 -18.40
CA ASP A 259 -37.84 -0.64 -18.35
C ASP A 259 -37.12 -1.52 -19.39
N ALA A 260 -36.27 -0.93 -20.23
CA ALA A 260 -35.38 -1.66 -21.12
C ALA A 260 -34.23 -2.31 -20.35
N ILE A 261 -33.76 -3.46 -20.84
CA ILE A 261 -32.56 -4.11 -20.30
C ILE A 261 -31.31 -3.38 -20.80
N TRP A 262 -30.30 -3.23 -19.93
CA TRP A 262 -28.97 -2.70 -20.27
C TRP A 262 -28.08 -3.82 -20.84
N SER A 263 -27.32 -3.57 -21.91
CA SER A 263 -26.40 -4.56 -22.51
C SER A 263 -25.27 -4.97 -21.55
N HIS A 264 -25.15 -6.26 -21.24
CA HIS A 264 -24.14 -6.76 -20.28
C HIS A 264 -23.81 -8.25 -20.40
N ARG A 265 -22.71 -8.63 -19.74
CA ARG A 265 -22.26 -10.01 -19.51
C ARG A 265 -22.43 -10.38 -18.04
N PHE A 266 -23.17 -11.45 -17.76
CA PHE A 266 -23.40 -11.95 -16.39
C PHE A 266 -23.66 -13.47 -16.33
N PHE A 267 -24.21 -13.97 -15.22
CA PHE A 267 -24.36 -15.40 -14.94
C PHE A 267 -25.80 -15.78 -14.57
N VAL A 268 -26.23 -16.98 -14.98
CA VAL A 268 -27.46 -17.64 -14.56
C VAL A 268 -27.16 -18.60 -13.41
N PHE A 269 -27.86 -18.41 -12.29
CA PHE A 269 -27.74 -19.23 -11.09
C PHE A 269 -29.01 -20.01 -10.77
N ASP A 270 -28.86 -21.19 -10.19
CA ASP A 270 -29.91 -21.89 -9.45
C ASP A 270 -30.05 -21.34 -8.01
N GLU A 271 -30.95 -21.95 -7.23
CA GLU A 271 -31.20 -21.60 -5.82
C GLU A 271 -30.01 -21.85 -4.86
N ASN A 272 -28.97 -22.53 -5.32
CA ASN A 272 -27.75 -22.88 -4.58
C ASN A 272 -26.48 -22.16 -5.11
N ASN A 273 -26.62 -21.27 -6.11
CA ASN A 273 -25.57 -20.58 -6.88
C ASN A 273 -24.83 -21.42 -7.94
N GLN A 274 -25.42 -22.52 -8.39
CA GLN A 274 -24.84 -23.41 -9.41
C GLN A 274 -25.40 -23.09 -10.82
N PRO A 275 -24.78 -23.55 -11.91
CA PRO A 275 -25.25 -23.38 -13.27
C PRO A 275 -26.58 -24.10 -13.43
N LYS A 276 -27.52 -23.45 -14.11
CA LYS A 276 -28.92 -23.87 -14.09
C LYS A 276 -29.16 -24.89 -15.20
N THR A 277 -29.58 -26.10 -14.84
CA THR A 277 -29.89 -27.17 -15.80
C THR A 277 -31.05 -26.77 -16.71
N ILE A 278 -30.84 -26.91 -18.02
CA ILE A 278 -31.87 -26.62 -19.03
C ILE A 278 -32.88 -27.79 -19.04
N PRO A 279 -34.19 -27.52 -18.96
CA PRO A 279 -35.23 -28.55 -18.83
C PRO A 279 -35.14 -29.63 -19.93
N ASP A 280 -35.40 -30.88 -19.54
CA ASP A 280 -35.36 -32.06 -20.40
C ASP A 280 -33.99 -32.35 -21.08
N THR A 281 -32.91 -31.74 -20.60
CA THR A 281 -31.53 -31.98 -21.06
C THR A 281 -30.58 -32.29 -19.89
N ASN A 282 -29.36 -32.74 -20.20
CA ASN A 282 -28.27 -32.87 -19.21
C ASN A 282 -27.37 -31.61 -19.16
N TYR A 283 -27.63 -30.62 -20.01
CA TYR A 283 -26.79 -29.42 -20.16
C TYR A 283 -27.24 -28.31 -19.22
N LYS A 284 -26.31 -27.43 -18.86
CA LYS A 284 -26.54 -26.26 -18.01
C LYS A 284 -26.22 -24.97 -18.76
N ILE A 285 -26.82 -23.89 -18.32
CA ILE A 285 -26.41 -22.53 -18.68
C ILE A 285 -25.74 -21.85 -17.49
N TYR A 286 -24.71 -21.07 -17.76
CA TYR A 286 -23.96 -20.32 -16.76
C TYR A 286 -23.73 -18.87 -17.22
N ASN A 287 -22.68 -18.59 -17.98
CA ASN A 287 -22.41 -17.29 -18.58
C ASN A 287 -23.42 -16.95 -19.67
N TYR A 288 -23.70 -15.65 -19.82
CA TYR A 288 -24.40 -15.10 -20.96
C TYR A 288 -23.96 -13.66 -21.25
N THR A 289 -24.15 -13.25 -22.49
CA THR A 289 -24.18 -11.85 -22.94
C THR A 289 -25.60 -11.48 -23.38
N ILE A 290 -26.04 -10.24 -23.18
CA ILE A 290 -27.36 -9.76 -23.63
C ILE A 290 -27.21 -8.42 -24.37
N ASN A 291 -27.89 -8.32 -25.52
CA ASN A 291 -27.76 -7.23 -26.50
C ASN A 291 -29.14 -6.77 -27.00
N PRO A 292 -29.31 -5.51 -27.45
CA PRO A 292 -30.57 -4.98 -27.96
C PRO A 292 -30.86 -5.39 -29.41
N ILE A 293 -32.06 -5.04 -29.87
CA ILE A 293 -32.56 -5.37 -31.21
C ILE A 293 -31.70 -4.73 -32.31
N ASP A 294 -31.16 -3.55 -32.06
CA ASP A 294 -30.39 -2.73 -32.98
C ASP A 294 -28.87 -2.78 -32.72
N ALA A 295 -28.39 -3.79 -31.97
CA ALA A 295 -26.98 -3.97 -31.66
C ALA A 295 -26.11 -3.97 -32.93
N ALA A 296 -25.22 -2.99 -33.04
CA ALA A 296 -24.16 -2.98 -34.04
C ALA A 296 -23.09 -4.03 -33.70
N ILE A 297 -22.21 -4.34 -34.67
CA ILE A 297 -21.10 -5.28 -34.46
C ILE A 297 -20.25 -4.89 -33.24
N GLY A 298 -19.96 -3.60 -33.04
CA GLY A 298 -19.09 -3.14 -31.97
C GLY A 298 -19.58 -3.47 -30.56
N VAL A 299 -20.91 -3.41 -30.32
CA VAL A 299 -21.52 -3.86 -29.05
C VAL A 299 -21.34 -5.37 -28.88
N VAL A 300 -21.61 -6.13 -29.96
CA VAL A 300 -21.53 -7.60 -29.96
C VAL A 300 -20.10 -8.12 -29.71
N VAL A 301 -19.07 -7.50 -30.29
CA VAL A 301 -17.66 -7.91 -30.07
C VAL A 301 -17.08 -7.39 -28.76
N HIS A 302 -17.63 -6.32 -28.20
CA HIS A 302 -17.33 -5.85 -26.84
C HIS A 302 -17.84 -6.85 -25.79
N GLU A 303 -19.12 -7.20 -25.87
CA GLU A 303 -19.74 -8.18 -24.96
C GLU A 303 -19.11 -9.57 -25.08
N PHE A 304 -18.82 -10.02 -26.30
CA PHE A 304 -18.10 -11.28 -26.48
C PHE A 304 -16.64 -11.20 -25.99
N GLY A 305 -16.03 -10.01 -25.98
CA GLY A 305 -14.75 -9.76 -25.31
C GLY A 305 -14.79 -10.08 -23.81
N HIS A 306 -15.87 -9.70 -23.10
CA HIS A 306 -16.07 -10.07 -21.70
C HIS A 306 -16.31 -11.57 -21.50
N ASP A 307 -16.99 -12.23 -22.44
CA ASP A 307 -17.19 -13.68 -22.40
C ASP A 307 -15.85 -14.43 -22.58
N LEU A 308 -14.94 -13.88 -23.39
CA LEU A 308 -13.54 -14.33 -23.49
C LEU A 308 -12.67 -13.93 -22.27
N GLY A 309 -13.18 -13.17 -21.31
CA GLY A 309 -12.49 -12.81 -20.06
C GLY A 309 -11.82 -11.43 -20.03
N LEU A 310 -12.05 -10.56 -21.02
CA LEU A 310 -11.50 -9.21 -21.03
C LEU A 310 -12.28 -8.25 -20.10
N PRO A 311 -11.60 -7.35 -19.38
CA PRO A 311 -12.27 -6.34 -18.55
C PRO A 311 -12.81 -5.18 -19.39
N ASP A 312 -13.69 -4.39 -18.77
CA ASP A 312 -14.03 -3.04 -19.21
C ASP A 312 -12.80 -2.11 -19.10
N GLU A 313 -12.49 -1.37 -20.16
CA GLU A 313 -11.36 -0.43 -20.19
C GLU A 313 -11.78 1.05 -20.10
N TYR A 314 -13.08 1.32 -19.90
CA TYR A 314 -13.63 2.66 -19.69
C TYR A 314 -13.82 3.04 -18.20
N ASP A 315 -14.12 4.31 -17.90
CA ASP A 315 -14.42 4.75 -16.53
C ASP A 315 -15.78 4.20 -16.02
N LEU A 316 -15.73 3.17 -15.16
CA LEU A 316 -16.90 2.47 -14.60
C LEU A 316 -17.78 3.36 -13.71
N ASN A 317 -17.22 4.43 -13.14
CA ASN A 317 -17.91 5.35 -12.24
C ASN A 317 -18.56 6.54 -12.98
N SER A 318 -18.40 6.60 -14.32
CA SER A 318 -19.13 7.45 -15.27
C SER A 318 -19.17 8.95 -14.95
N ASN A 319 -18.19 9.69 -15.48
CA ASN A 319 -18.18 11.16 -15.46
C ASN A 319 -18.41 11.77 -16.87
N ASP A 320 -18.32 13.09 -16.98
CA ASP A 320 -18.40 13.80 -18.26
C ASP A 320 -17.06 13.92 -19.00
N ILE A 321 -15.97 13.40 -18.44
CA ILE A 321 -14.60 13.53 -18.97
C ILE A 321 -14.16 12.25 -19.70
N GLY A 322 -14.41 11.08 -19.13
CA GLY A 322 -13.92 9.77 -19.57
C GLY A 322 -12.46 9.53 -19.17
N GLU A 323 -11.98 8.32 -19.42
CA GLU A 323 -10.60 7.88 -19.25
C GLU A 323 -9.76 8.05 -20.54
N PRO A 324 -8.42 8.13 -20.46
CA PRO A 324 -7.55 8.14 -21.63
C PRO A 324 -7.39 6.72 -22.20
N VAL A 325 -8.48 6.13 -22.68
CA VAL A 325 -8.49 4.97 -23.60
C VAL A 325 -9.44 5.29 -24.75
N ALA A 326 -10.69 5.62 -24.43
CA ALA A 326 -11.69 6.11 -25.37
C ALA A 326 -11.80 5.24 -26.64
N LEU A 327 -11.69 5.82 -27.84
CA LEU A 327 -11.85 5.09 -29.10
C LEU A 327 -10.68 4.15 -29.44
N TRP A 328 -9.55 4.21 -28.73
CA TRP A 328 -8.36 3.42 -29.06
C TRP A 328 -8.50 1.91 -28.83
N SER A 329 -9.49 1.48 -28.05
CA SER A 329 -9.79 0.07 -27.78
C SER A 329 -11.28 -0.22 -27.87
N VAL A 330 -11.63 -1.38 -28.42
CA VAL A 330 -13.00 -1.89 -28.43
C VAL A 330 -13.55 -2.18 -27.04
N MET A 331 -12.69 -2.42 -26.03
CA MET A 331 -13.13 -2.59 -24.63
C MET A 331 -13.37 -1.26 -23.90
N SER A 332 -13.14 -0.12 -24.56
CA SER A 332 -13.65 1.20 -24.17
C SER A 332 -14.68 1.69 -25.20
N SER A 333 -14.70 2.98 -25.52
CA SER A 333 -15.63 3.62 -26.46
C SER A 333 -15.43 3.18 -27.90
N GLY A 334 -14.34 2.49 -28.24
CA GLY A 334 -14.04 2.01 -29.59
C GLY A 334 -15.12 1.09 -30.16
N SER A 335 -15.91 0.44 -29.31
CA SER A 335 -17.13 -0.32 -29.66
C SER A 335 -18.23 0.52 -30.34
N TYR A 336 -18.25 1.85 -30.16
CA TYR A 336 -19.28 2.74 -30.73
C TYR A 336 -18.85 3.44 -32.03
N LEU A 337 -17.66 3.10 -32.57
CA LEU A 337 -17.06 3.77 -33.71
C LEU A 337 -17.67 3.35 -35.07
N GLY A 338 -17.74 4.29 -36.01
CA GLY A 338 -18.08 4.05 -37.42
C GLY A 338 -18.90 5.17 -38.05
N GLN A 339 -19.17 5.06 -39.36
CA GLN A 339 -20.06 5.99 -40.07
C GLN A 339 -21.53 5.85 -39.59
N LEU A 340 -21.96 4.62 -39.30
CA LEU A 340 -23.06 4.33 -38.38
C LEU A 340 -22.44 3.97 -37.03
N SER A 341 -23.03 4.38 -35.91
CA SER A 341 -22.45 4.08 -34.60
C SER A 341 -22.27 2.56 -34.39
N GLY A 342 -21.07 2.17 -33.94
CA GLY A 342 -20.66 0.78 -33.69
C GLY A 342 -20.49 -0.11 -34.93
N SER A 343 -20.53 0.46 -36.14
CA SER A 343 -20.37 -0.32 -37.39
C SER A 343 -18.91 -0.63 -37.77
N GLN A 344 -17.93 0.06 -37.17
CA GLN A 344 -16.50 -0.06 -37.45
C GLN A 344 -15.67 0.02 -36.15
N PRO A 345 -15.83 -0.96 -35.23
CA PRO A 345 -15.10 -1.00 -33.97
C PRO A 345 -13.58 -1.17 -34.16
N THR A 346 -12.79 -0.59 -33.26
CA THR A 346 -11.32 -0.66 -33.29
C THR A 346 -10.75 -2.00 -32.86
N GLN A 347 -9.44 -2.16 -33.02
CA GLN A 347 -8.69 -3.27 -32.41
C GLN A 347 -8.74 -3.19 -30.86
N PHE A 348 -8.53 -4.33 -30.20
CA PHE A 348 -8.30 -4.44 -28.75
C PHE A 348 -7.03 -3.68 -28.28
N SER A 349 -6.97 -3.36 -26.98
CA SER A 349 -5.76 -2.79 -26.35
C SER A 349 -4.58 -3.77 -26.34
N PRO A 350 -3.34 -3.28 -26.12
CA PRO A 350 -2.16 -4.14 -26.02
C PRO A 350 -2.24 -5.24 -24.95
N LYS A 351 -2.84 -4.94 -23.78
CA LYS A 351 -2.99 -5.90 -22.66
C LYS A 351 -4.11 -6.90 -22.94
N SER A 352 -5.20 -6.45 -23.57
CA SER A 352 -6.26 -7.34 -24.06
C SER A 352 -5.75 -8.32 -25.14
N LEU A 353 -4.93 -7.87 -26.09
CA LEU A 353 -4.30 -8.76 -27.08
C LEU A 353 -3.29 -9.74 -26.46
N GLU A 354 -2.48 -9.27 -25.49
CA GLU A 354 -1.57 -10.14 -24.74
C GLU A 354 -2.34 -11.23 -23.97
N PHE A 355 -3.44 -10.87 -23.30
CA PHE A 355 -4.32 -11.82 -22.61
C PHE A 355 -4.91 -12.85 -23.58
N LEU A 356 -5.45 -12.42 -24.73
CA LEU A 356 -6.02 -13.34 -25.72
C LEU A 356 -4.96 -14.31 -26.28
N GLN A 357 -3.77 -13.80 -26.61
CA GLN A 357 -2.65 -14.59 -27.10
C GLN A 357 -2.15 -15.62 -26.08
N GLN A 358 -2.24 -15.32 -24.78
CA GLN A 358 -1.87 -16.23 -23.70
C GLN A 358 -2.94 -17.29 -23.42
N ASN A 359 -4.22 -16.91 -23.38
CA ASN A 359 -5.31 -17.79 -22.93
C ASN A 359 -5.91 -18.67 -24.04
N TYR A 360 -5.92 -18.19 -25.29
CA TYR A 360 -6.51 -18.88 -26.45
C TYR A 360 -5.45 -19.34 -27.47
N ALA A 361 -4.17 -19.04 -27.22
CA ALA A 361 -3.06 -19.24 -28.16
C ALA A 361 -3.35 -18.57 -29.53
N GLY A 362 -2.92 -19.17 -30.64
CA GLY A 362 -3.15 -18.61 -31.98
C GLY A 362 -2.15 -17.49 -32.35
N ASN A 363 -2.64 -16.47 -33.05
CA ASN A 363 -1.86 -15.46 -33.79
C ASN A 363 -2.48 -14.05 -33.63
N TRP A 364 -2.91 -13.71 -32.41
CA TRP A 364 -3.45 -12.38 -32.08
C TRP A 364 -2.38 -11.30 -32.02
N LEU A 365 -1.14 -11.70 -31.67
CA LEU A 365 -0.07 -10.78 -31.35
C LEU A 365 1.31 -11.38 -31.62
N THR A 366 2.22 -10.56 -32.12
CA THR A 366 3.67 -10.83 -32.13
C THR A 366 4.38 -9.77 -31.28
N GLN A 367 4.54 -10.08 -30.00
CA GLN A 367 5.15 -9.18 -29.02
C GLN A 367 6.68 -9.34 -28.94
N THR A 368 7.40 -8.21 -28.88
CA THR A 368 8.78 -8.15 -28.40
C THR A 368 8.78 -7.57 -26.99
N GLU A 369 9.42 -8.24 -26.04
CA GLU A 369 9.43 -7.86 -24.63
C GLU A 369 10.85 -7.47 -24.19
N TYR A 370 10.95 -6.43 -23.36
CA TYR A 370 12.21 -5.91 -22.84
C TYR A 370 12.15 -5.71 -21.32
N THR A 371 13.26 -6.01 -20.65
CA THR A 371 13.58 -5.58 -19.29
C THR A 371 14.58 -4.41 -19.32
N PHE A 372 14.86 -3.79 -18.17
CA PHE A 372 15.83 -2.69 -18.10
C PHE A 372 17.26 -3.13 -18.43
N ASP A 373 17.62 -4.38 -18.17
CA ASP A 373 18.96 -4.91 -18.50
C ASP A 373 19.15 -4.99 -20.03
N ASP A 374 18.10 -5.37 -20.77
CA ASP A 374 18.09 -5.40 -22.24
C ASP A 374 18.21 -3.99 -22.85
N LEU A 375 17.69 -2.97 -22.16
CA LEU A 375 17.67 -1.57 -22.59
C LEU A 375 18.91 -0.75 -22.18
N SER A 376 19.94 -1.42 -21.65
CA SER A 376 21.27 -0.84 -21.39
C SER A 376 21.98 -0.30 -22.65
N THR A 377 21.49 -0.67 -23.84
CA THR A 377 21.81 -0.05 -25.14
C THR A 377 20.52 0.15 -25.95
N GLU A 378 20.51 1.09 -26.90
CA GLU A 378 19.34 1.31 -27.76
C GLU A 378 19.00 0.07 -28.59
N GLN A 379 17.77 -0.43 -28.43
CA GLN A 379 17.21 -1.53 -29.20
C GLN A 379 16.40 -0.97 -30.38
N THR A 380 16.78 -1.32 -31.61
CA THR A 380 16.03 -0.90 -32.81
C THR A 380 15.03 -1.98 -33.21
N VAL A 381 13.75 -1.63 -33.24
CA VAL A 381 12.64 -2.53 -33.60
C VAL A 381 11.93 -2.00 -34.84
N THR A 382 11.58 -2.90 -35.76
CA THR A 382 10.63 -2.59 -36.83
C THR A 382 9.25 -3.04 -36.36
N LEU A 383 8.38 -2.07 -36.10
CA LEU A 383 6.97 -2.29 -35.78
C LEU A 383 6.15 -2.36 -37.06
N THR A 384 5.29 -3.36 -37.19
CA THR A 384 4.19 -3.37 -38.15
C THR A 384 2.87 -2.96 -37.51
N ASP A 385 1.95 -2.50 -38.34
CA ASP A 385 0.56 -2.18 -38.00
C ASP A 385 -0.11 -3.31 -37.19
N ILE A 386 -0.82 -2.97 -36.10
CA ILE A 386 -1.38 -3.93 -35.13
C ILE A 386 -2.37 -4.93 -35.75
N GLY A 387 -2.99 -4.60 -36.88
CA GLY A 387 -3.82 -5.54 -37.65
C GLY A 387 -3.04 -6.58 -38.47
N VAL A 388 -1.70 -6.52 -38.49
CA VAL A 388 -0.83 -7.39 -39.30
C VAL A 388 -0.16 -8.45 -38.41
N ASN A 389 -0.76 -9.63 -38.37
CA ASN A 389 -0.24 -10.78 -37.63
C ASN A 389 0.48 -11.77 -38.57
N ASN A 390 1.71 -11.44 -38.98
CA ASN A 390 2.52 -12.21 -39.92
C ASN A 390 3.87 -12.69 -39.35
N GLY A 391 4.05 -12.63 -38.03
CA GLY A 391 5.31 -12.97 -37.33
C GLY A 391 6.36 -11.85 -37.33
N THR A 392 6.04 -10.65 -37.80
CA THR A 392 6.81 -9.43 -37.50
C THR A 392 6.28 -8.77 -36.22
N THR A 393 7.14 -8.11 -35.45
CA THR A 393 6.75 -7.44 -34.22
C THR A 393 5.69 -6.37 -34.50
N ASN A 394 4.51 -6.52 -33.91
CA ASN A 394 3.42 -5.54 -33.97
C ASN A 394 3.12 -4.90 -32.60
N GLN A 395 3.74 -5.40 -31.52
CA GLN A 395 3.70 -4.83 -30.18
C GLN A 395 5.06 -4.92 -29.49
N ILE A 396 5.43 -3.87 -28.76
CA ILE A 396 6.54 -3.88 -27.80
C ILE A 396 5.96 -3.79 -26.40
N LYS A 397 6.51 -4.56 -25.46
CA LYS A 397 6.28 -4.46 -24.01
C LYS A 397 7.59 -4.16 -23.30
N ILE A 398 7.58 -3.19 -22.40
CA ILE A 398 8.73 -2.79 -21.58
C ILE A 398 8.33 -2.98 -20.13
N ASN A 399 8.83 -4.05 -19.50
CA ASN A 399 8.59 -4.33 -18.09
C ASN A 399 9.35 -3.34 -17.22
N LEU A 400 8.63 -2.67 -16.33
CA LEU A 400 9.19 -1.70 -15.39
C LEU A 400 9.56 -2.39 -14.07
N PRO A 401 10.62 -1.94 -13.38
CA PRO A 401 10.87 -2.32 -12.00
C PRO A 401 9.63 -2.01 -11.15
N ALA A 402 9.27 -2.94 -10.26
CA ALA A 402 8.18 -2.70 -9.32
C ALA A 402 8.54 -1.51 -8.41
N GLU A 403 7.60 -0.59 -8.24
CA GLU A 403 7.69 0.42 -7.19
C GLU A 403 7.56 -0.25 -5.82
N LEU A 404 8.14 0.37 -4.78
CA LEU A 404 8.02 -0.12 -3.41
C LEU A 404 6.88 0.58 -2.65
N GLU A 405 6.32 -0.13 -1.68
CA GLU A 405 5.47 0.42 -0.63
C GLU A 405 5.95 -0.04 0.76
N GLU A 406 5.63 0.74 1.79
CA GLU A 406 5.85 0.39 3.18
C GLU A 406 4.95 -0.80 3.58
N PHE A 407 5.50 -1.78 4.28
CA PHE A 407 4.80 -3.02 4.59
C PHE A 407 4.80 -3.34 6.08
N VAL A 408 5.89 -3.92 6.58
CA VAL A 408 6.05 -4.41 7.94
C VAL A 408 7.52 -4.29 8.32
N THR A 409 7.81 -3.78 9.52
CA THR A 409 9.18 -3.72 10.05
C THR A 409 9.75 -5.15 10.21
N PRO A 410 11.04 -5.38 9.92
CA PRO A 410 11.76 -6.61 10.25
C PRO A 410 11.46 -7.13 11.66
N LEU A 411 11.43 -8.46 11.85
CA LEU A 411 11.07 -9.05 13.15
C LEU A 411 12.20 -8.85 14.17
N ASP A 412 13.44 -8.88 13.68
CA ASP A 412 14.66 -8.37 14.29
C ASP A 412 15.52 -7.69 13.19
N GLY A 413 16.61 -7.02 13.56
CA GLY A 413 17.60 -6.51 12.60
C GLY A 413 17.07 -5.54 11.54
N ASN A 414 17.55 -5.71 10.29
CA ASN A 414 17.23 -4.89 9.12
C ASN A 414 16.40 -5.64 8.06
N TYR A 415 16.30 -6.97 8.18
CA TYR A 415 15.71 -7.85 7.17
C TYR A 415 14.97 -9.02 7.80
N HIS A 416 13.96 -9.54 7.10
CA HIS A 416 13.39 -10.86 7.37
C HIS A 416 13.10 -11.60 6.04
N TYR A 417 12.75 -12.88 6.10
CA TYR A 417 12.24 -13.60 4.93
C TYR A 417 10.72 -13.51 4.87
N TYR A 418 10.20 -13.23 3.68
CA TYR A 418 8.78 -13.10 3.38
C TYR A 418 8.35 -14.11 2.33
N SER A 419 7.23 -14.79 2.57
CA SER A 419 6.63 -15.78 1.67
C SER A 419 6.01 -15.18 0.40
N GLY A 420 5.67 -13.89 0.42
CA GLY A 420 4.76 -13.29 -0.55
C GLY A 420 3.28 -13.39 -0.15
N GLN A 421 2.46 -12.62 -0.86
CA GLN A 421 1.01 -12.53 -0.77
C GLN A 421 0.50 -12.61 -2.21
N ASP A 422 -0.02 -13.76 -2.61
CA ASP A 422 -0.72 -13.97 -3.87
C ASP A 422 -1.57 -15.25 -3.80
N ASP A 423 -2.45 -15.44 -4.78
CA ASP A 423 -3.27 -16.66 -4.90
C ASP A 423 -2.47 -17.74 -5.67
N LYS A 424 -2.76 -19.02 -5.44
CA LYS A 424 -2.06 -20.19 -6.02
C LYS A 424 -0.54 -20.25 -5.79
N LEU A 425 -0.04 -19.67 -4.70
CA LEU A 425 1.38 -19.74 -4.38
C LEU A 425 1.81 -21.16 -4.01
N ASN A 426 3.07 -21.47 -4.30
CA ASN A 426 3.76 -22.67 -3.80
C ASN A 426 5.21 -22.30 -3.46
N ASN A 427 5.34 -21.27 -2.62
CA ASN A 427 6.58 -20.59 -2.34
C ASN A 427 7.34 -21.35 -1.25
N GLN A 428 8.65 -21.51 -1.43
CA GLN A 428 9.49 -22.30 -0.55
C GLN A 428 10.80 -21.58 -0.21
N ALA A 429 11.32 -21.80 0.99
CA ALA A 429 12.66 -21.41 1.40
C ALA A 429 13.34 -22.57 2.14
N SER A 430 14.65 -22.73 2.01
CA SER A 430 15.34 -23.90 2.55
C SER A 430 16.80 -23.65 2.93
N PHE A 431 17.32 -24.50 3.81
CA PHE A 431 18.75 -24.60 4.11
C PHE A 431 19.15 -26.04 4.42
N THR A 432 20.44 -26.34 4.35
CA THR A 432 20.98 -27.66 4.68
C THR A 432 21.92 -27.56 5.87
N VAL A 433 21.75 -28.45 6.85
CA VAL A 433 22.54 -28.49 8.10
C VAL A 433 22.96 -29.92 8.44
N SER A 434 24.18 -30.08 8.95
CA SER A 434 24.69 -31.37 9.44
C SER A 434 24.46 -31.49 10.94
N LEU A 435 23.60 -32.42 11.35
CA LEU A 435 23.20 -32.59 12.74
C LEU A 435 24.16 -33.50 13.51
N PRO A 436 24.65 -33.11 14.69
CA PRO A 436 25.48 -33.97 15.54
C PRO A 436 24.67 -35.14 16.12
N ASN A 437 25.38 -36.11 16.72
CA ASN A 437 24.76 -37.18 17.52
C ASN A 437 24.41 -36.67 18.94
N ALA A 438 23.59 -35.63 19.01
CA ALA A 438 23.13 -35.02 20.26
C ALA A 438 21.96 -35.77 20.89
N SER A 439 21.68 -35.52 22.16
CA SER A 439 20.53 -36.10 22.87
C SER A 439 19.22 -35.39 22.49
N GLN A 440 19.25 -34.06 22.39
CA GLN A 440 18.15 -33.18 21.98
C GLN A 440 18.64 -32.22 20.90
N ILE A 441 17.85 -32.05 19.84
CA ILE A 441 18.09 -31.09 18.74
C ILE A 441 16.78 -30.38 18.41
N SER A 442 16.75 -29.07 18.56
CA SER A 442 15.60 -28.23 18.22
C SER A 442 15.91 -27.27 17.06
N LEU A 443 14.91 -27.05 16.22
CA LEU A 443 14.84 -25.95 15.25
C LEU A 443 13.89 -24.89 15.82
N SER A 444 14.34 -23.64 15.89
CA SER A 444 13.55 -22.50 16.37
C SER A 444 13.66 -21.32 15.40
N MET A 445 12.63 -20.48 15.29
CA MET A 445 12.66 -19.22 14.54
C MET A 445 11.64 -18.21 15.09
N LEU A 446 11.85 -16.93 14.85
CA LEU A 446 10.79 -15.92 14.96
C LEU A 446 9.87 -15.99 13.74
N ALA A 447 8.58 -15.77 13.95
CA ALA A 447 7.61 -15.70 12.88
C ALA A 447 6.44 -14.75 13.17
N ASN A 448 5.86 -14.23 12.10
CA ASN A 448 4.49 -13.73 12.07
C ASN A 448 3.80 -14.27 10.81
N TYR A 449 2.52 -14.62 10.92
CA TYR A 449 1.74 -15.03 9.77
C TYR A 449 0.30 -14.53 9.87
N SER A 450 -0.27 -14.22 8.70
CA SER A 450 -1.68 -13.89 8.50
C SER A 450 -2.03 -14.45 7.13
N ILE A 451 -2.61 -15.65 7.16
CA ILE A 451 -2.83 -16.56 6.03
C ILE A 451 -4.22 -17.20 6.20
N GLU A 452 -4.93 -17.52 5.13
CA GLU A 452 -6.34 -17.92 5.23
C GLU A 452 -6.57 -19.14 6.14
N LEU A 453 -7.61 -19.11 6.97
CA LEU A 453 -7.90 -20.16 7.94
C LEU A 453 -8.59 -21.36 7.26
N ASN A 454 -7.98 -22.54 7.33
CA ASN A 454 -8.42 -23.79 6.70
C ASN A 454 -8.27 -23.86 5.16
N TYR A 455 -7.51 -22.96 4.53
CA TYR A 455 -7.30 -22.96 3.07
C TYR A 455 -5.81 -22.80 2.76
N ASP A 456 -5.20 -21.68 3.18
CA ASP A 456 -3.75 -21.49 3.15
C ASP A 456 -3.03 -22.48 4.08
N ILE A 457 -1.84 -22.89 3.64
CA ILE A 457 -1.00 -23.86 4.32
C ILE A 457 0.41 -23.29 4.49
N PHE A 458 0.86 -23.14 5.73
CA PHE A 458 2.28 -23.00 6.06
C PHE A 458 2.81 -24.27 6.74
N GLN A 459 3.91 -24.83 6.22
CA GLN A 459 4.55 -26.05 6.74
C GLN A 459 6.06 -25.87 6.92
N VAL A 460 6.61 -26.57 7.91
CA VAL A 460 8.04 -26.80 8.07
C VAL A 460 8.31 -28.29 7.87
N ALA A 461 9.24 -28.61 6.98
CA ALA A 461 9.56 -29.97 6.57
C ALA A 461 11.05 -30.27 6.71
N VAL A 462 11.38 -31.52 7.02
CA VAL A 462 12.76 -32.03 7.06
C VAL A 462 12.89 -33.17 6.07
N ASN A 463 13.83 -33.04 5.12
CA ASN A 463 14.00 -33.95 3.97
C ASN A 463 12.67 -34.17 3.21
N GLY A 464 11.87 -33.12 3.05
CA GLY A 464 10.58 -33.16 2.34
C GLY A 464 9.43 -33.81 3.13
N GLN A 465 9.56 -34.00 4.45
CA GLN A 465 8.48 -34.52 5.31
C GLN A 465 8.05 -33.47 6.33
N PRO A 466 6.78 -33.02 6.35
CA PRO A 466 6.27 -32.04 7.32
C PRO A 466 6.39 -32.53 8.77
N ILE A 467 6.93 -31.70 9.66
CA ILE A 467 7.21 -32.04 11.06
C ILE A 467 6.34 -31.25 12.04
N ALA A 468 5.94 -31.89 13.15
CA ALA A 468 5.16 -31.25 14.19
C ALA A 468 6.00 -30.26 15.02
N GLY A 469 5.40 -29.12 15.37
CA GLY A 469 5.98 -28.08 16.21
C GLY A 469 5.00 -27.56 17.26
N ASN A 470 5.44 -26.57 18.03
CA ASN A 470 4.67 -25.97 19.13
C ASN A 470 3.31 -25.36 18.73
N THR A 471 3.14 -25.00 17.46
CA THR A 471 1.95 -24.32 16.91
C THR A 471 1.22 -25.11 15.83
N THR A 472 1.74 -26.27 15.40
CA THR A 472 1.19 -27.01 14.26
C THR A 472 -0.11 -27.74 14.57
N LYS A 473 -1.08 -27.66 13.67
CA LYS A 473 -2.27 -28.53 13.59
C LYS A 473 -1.90 -29.86 12.93
N SER A 474 -2.50 -30.96 13.39
CA SER A 474 -2.07 -32.31 13.00
C SER A 474 -2.57 -32.78 11.64
N ASN A 475 -3.82 -32.48 11.26
CA ASN A 475 -4.44 -32.85 9.99
C ASN A 475 -5.29 -31.69 9.48
N HIS A 476 -5.21 -31.38 8.18
CA HIS A 476 -5.99 -30.30 7.57
C HIS A 476 -7.46 -30.70 7.37
N PRO A 477 -8.45 -29.83 7.64
CA PRO A 477 -9.86 -30.17 7.51
C PRO A 477 -10.30 -30.40 6.06
N ASN A 478 -9.74 -29.62 5.12
CA ASN A 478 -10.13 -29.65 3.70
C ASN A 478 -9.20 -30.52 2.83
N TYR A 479 -8.00 -30.87 3.31
CA TYR A 479 -6.96 -31.52 2.51
C TYR A 479 -6.35 -32.72 3.26
N ALA A 480 -6.91 -33.92 3.07
CA ALA A 480 -6.57 -35.10 3.87
C ALA A 480 -5.10 -35.57 3.78
N SER A 481 -4.34 -35.11 2.78
CA SER A 481 -2.90 -35.35 2.62
C SER A 481 -2.01 -34.38 3.43
N VAL A 482 -2.57 -33.27 3.91
CA VAL A 482 -1.82 -32.19 4.57
C VAL A 482 -1.82 -32.41 6.09
N THR A 483 -0.63 -32.55 6.65
CA THR A 483 -0.38 -32.80 8.07
C THR A 483 0.68 -31.86 8.62
N ASN A 484 0.69 -31.62 9.95
CA ASN A 484 1.68 -30.80 10.63
C ASN A 484 1.82 -29.39 10.02
N TYR A 485 0.73 -28.64 9.97
CA TYR A 485 0.61 -27.37 9.26
C TYR A 485 0.20 -26.21 10.18
N MET A 486 0.28 -24.98 9.69
CA MET A 486 -0.18 -23.74 10.30
C MET A 486 -1.01 -22.94 9.29
N ASP A 487 -1.98 -22.18 9.80
CA ASP A 487 -2.99 -21.39 9.08
C ASP A 487 -3.57 -20.30 10.03
N GLY A 488 -4.29 -19.31 9.49
CA GLY A 488 -4.87 -18.21 10.27
C GLY A 488 -3.88 -17.11 10.65
N GLU A 489 -4.03 -16.52 11.84
CA GLU A 489 -3.19 -15.42 12.35
C GLU A 489 -2.45 -15.79 13.65
N SER A 490 -1.19 -15.34 13.77
CA SER A 490 -0.33 -15.68 14.90
C SER A 490 -0.65 -14.93 16.21
N SER A 491 -0.83 -13.61 16.17
CA SER A 491 -1.08 -12.75 17.34
C SER A 491 -1.38 -11.29 16.98
N ALA A 492 -0.58 -10.71 16.08
CA ALA A 492 -0.86 -9.55 15.24
C ALA A 492 0.21 -9.53 14.13
N PHE A 493 -0.18 -9.38 12.86
CA PHE A 493 0.81 -9.43 11.78
C PHE A 493 1.74 -8.21 11.84
N GLY A 494 3.05 -8.44 11.92
CA GLY A 494 4.07 -7.39 12.01
C GLY A 494 4.24 -6.77 13.39
N ALA A 495 3.61 -7.31 14.44
CA ALA A 495 3.78 -6.85 15.80
C ALA A 495 3.69 -8.01 16.80
N ASN A 496 4.67 -8.14 17.69
CA ASN A 496 4.82 -9.28 18.60
C ASN A 496 5.08 -10.60 17.82
N PRO A 497 6.30 -10.81 17.27
CA PRO A 497 6.67 -12.09 16.69
C PRO A 497 6.48 -13.24 17.69
N ILE A 498 5.99 -14.37 17.19
CA ILE A 498 5.93 -15.63 17.95
C ILE A 498 7.19 -16.45 17.66
N THR A 499 7.55 -17.35 18.57
CA THR A 499 8.60 -18.36 18.31
C THR A 499 7.95 -19.65 17.81
N LEU A 500 8.39 -20.16 16.67
CA LEU A 500 8.05 -21.52 16.20
C LEU A 500 9.17 -22.46 16.65
N ASP A 501 8.82 -23.55 17.33
CA ASP A 501 9.76 -24.53 17.87
C ASP A 501 9.42 -25.95 17.41
N PHE A 502 10.44 -26.68 16.95
CA PHE A 502 10.31 -28.04 16.40
C PHE A 502 11.40 -28.96 16.97
N ASP A 503 11.04 -30.19 17.36
CA ASP A 503 12.01 -31.23 17.71
C ASP A 503 12.45 -31.99 16.46
N ILE A 504 13.75 -31.92 16.13
CA ILE A 504 14.36 -32.63 15.01
C ILE A 504 15.36 -33.71 15.47
N SER A 505 15.33 -34.10 16.75
CA SER A 505 16.20 -35.13 17.33
C SER A 505 16.11 -36.49 16.65
N ALA A 506 15.02 -36.78 15.94
CA ALA A 506 14.87 -37.99 15.11
C ALA A 506 15.94 -38.09 14.00
N TYR A 507 16.48 -36.95 13.54
CA TYR A 507 17.43 -36.85 12.44
C TYR A 507 18.90 -36.72 12.90
N ARG A 508 19.19 -36.93 14.19
CA ARG A 508 20.55 -36.84 14.76
C ARG A 508 21.58 -37.65 13.95
N GLY A 509 22.77 -37.09 13.75
CA GLY A 509 23.85 -37.71 12.97
C GLY A 509 23.66 -37.69 11.45
N GLN A 510 22.61 -37.05 10.91
CA GLN A 510 22.36 -36.91 9.48
C GLN A 510 22.62 -35.47 9.02
N THR A 511 22.96 -35.30 7.73
CA THR A 511 22.78 -34.02 7.05
C THR A 511 21.34 -33.96 6.54
N VAL A 512 20.63 -32.87 6.85
CA VAL A 512 19.23 -32.67 6.48
C VAL A 512 19.03 -31.36 5.75
N THR A 513 18.04 -31.33 4.87
CA THR A 513 17.48 -30.10 4.32
C THR A 513 16.20 -29.76 5.07
N VAL A 514 16.15 -28.56 5.65
CA VAL A 514 14.96 -27.97 6.24
C VAL A 514 14.31 -27.09 5.18
N THR A 515 13.00 -27.25 4.98
CA THR A 515 12.22 -26.48 4.00
C THR A 515 10.99 -25.86 4.67
N PHE A 516 10.81 -24.57 4.46
CA PHE A 516 9.60 -23.80 4.73
C PHE A 516 8.76 -23.79 3.45
N VAL A 517 7.46 -24.10 3.56
CA VAL A 517 6.53 -24.18 2.42
C VAL A 517 5.31 -23.34 2.74
N TYR A 518 4.98 -22.37 1.89
CA TYR A 518 3.74 -21.60 1.92
C TYR A 518 2.95 -21.87 0.64
N GLN A 519 1.72 -22.37 0.79
CA GLN A 519 0.80 -22.67 -0.28
C GLN A 519 -0.51 -21.91 -0.05
N THR A 520 -1.05 -21.31 -1.10
CA THR A 520 -2.35 -20.62 -1.08
C THR A 520 -3.31 -21.26 -2.08
N ASP A 521 -4.61 -21.12 -1.84
CA ASP A 521 -5.64 -21.59 -2.76
C ASP A 521 -5.94 -20.52 -3.83
N ASP A 522 -7.10 -20.59 -4.47
CA ASP A 522 -7.47 -19.68 -5.56
C ASP A 522 -7.93 -18.28 -5.11
N PHE A 523 -8.14 -18.03 -3.81
CA PHE A 523 -8.84 -16.83 -3.32
C PHE A 523 -8.25 -16.24 -2.00
N GLU A 524 -8.96 -15.25 -1.44
CA GLU A 524 -8.70 -14.54 -0.16
C GLU A 524 -7.22 -14.29 0.22
N THR A 525 -6.51 -13.50 -0.58
CA THR A 525 -5.09 -13.20 -0.31
C THR A 525 -4.84 -12.42 0.99
N LEU A 526 -4.38 -13.08 2.05
CA LEU A 526 -3.90 -12.44 3.29
C LEU A 526 -2.39 -12.12 3.25
N LYS A 527 -1.83 -11.57 4.35
CA LYS A 527 -0.50 -10.92 4.37
C LYS A 527 0.70 -11.89 4.29
N GLY A 528 0.49 -13.19 4.27
CA GLY A 528 1.55 -14.20 4.12
C GLY A 528 2.27 -14.53 5.43
N VAL A 529 3.51 -15.02 5.30
CA VAL A 529 4.38 -15.50 6.38
C VAL A 529 5.71 -14.75 6.38
N LEU A 530 6.13 -14.30 7.56
CA LEU A 530 7.42 -13.69 7.87
C LEU A 530 8.23 -14.64 8.76
N LEU A 531 9.51 -14.84 8.44
CA LEU A 531 10.45 -15.70 9.17
C LEU A 531 11.77 -15.00 9.42
N ASP A 532 12.30 -15.15 10.63
CA ASP A 532 13.54 -14.50 11.06
C ASP A 532 14.23 -15.30 12.19
N ASN A 533 15.49 -15.00 12.51
CA ASN A 533 16.25 -15.59 13.61
C ASN A 533 16.18 -17.14 13.66
N ILE A 534 16.36 -17.77 12.50
CA ILE A 534 16.32 -19.23 12.34
C ILE A 534 17.56 -19.84 12.99
N ALA A 535 17.35 -20.78 13.90
CA ALA A 535 18.40 -21.41 14.69
C ALA A 535 18.20 -22.92 14.80
N VAL A 536 19.31 -23.67 14.75
CA VAL A 536 19.33 -25.07 15.18
C VAL A 536 20.21 -25.19 16.41
N THR A 537 19.69 -25.77 17.48
CA THR A 537 20.36 -25.94 18.77
C THR A 537 20.43 -27.42 19.13
N ALA A 538 21.63 -27.91 19.46
CA ALA A 538 21.91 -29.29 19.84
C ALA A 538 22.51 -29.33 21.25
N ASP A 539 21.85 -30.03 22.18
CA ASP A 539 22.22 -30.13 23.60
C ASP A 539 22.57 -28.76 24.26
N GLY A 540 21.84 -27.70 23.86
CA GLY A 540 22.03 -26.32 24.35
C GLY A 540 23.10 -25.48 23.62
N SER A 541 23.80 -26.05 22.64
CA SER A 541 24.72 -25.31 21.76
C SER A 541 24.07 -25.02 20.41
N GLN A 542 24.07 -23.77 19.99
CA GLN A 542 23.62 -23.39 18.65
C GLN A 542 24.64 -23.88 17.61
N ILE A 543 24.16 -24.54 16.55
CA ILE A 543 24.98 -25.15 15.48
C ILE A 543 24.66 -24.59 14.09
N TYR A 544 23.54 -23.86 13.95
CA TYR A 544 23.17 -23.09 12.76
C TYR A 544 22.47 -21.81 13.22
N THR A 545 22.76 -20.72 12.52
CA THR A 545 22.20 -19.37 12.70
C THR A 545 21.86 -18.81 11.32
N ASN A 546 20.70 -18.19 11.19
CA ASN A 546 20.38 -17.31 10.08
C ASN A 546 19.47 -16.19 10.59
N THR A 547 19.97 -14.96 10.58
CA THR A 547 19.26 -13.76 11.07
C THR A 547 18.75 -12.88 9.92
N ALA A 548 18.59 -13.45 8.72
CA ALA A 548 18.26 -12.75 7.46
C ALA A 548 19.18 -11.58 7.05
N GLU A 549 20.22 -11.26 7.81
CA GLU A 549 21.19 -10.20 7.53
C GLU A 549 22.06 -10.53 6.28
N PRO A 550 22.87 -9.58 5.75
CA PRO A 550 23.57 -9.71 4.45
C PRO A 550 24.44 -10.95 4.21
N THR A 551 24.90 -11.66 5.24
CA THR A 551 25.71 -12.89 5.10
C THR A 551 24.89 -14.18 5.17
N ASP A 552 23.63 -14.07 5.55
CA ASP A 552 22.78 -15.19 5.91
C ASP A 552 21.68 -15.33 4.85
N ASP A 553 21.83 -16.30 3.95
CA ASP A 553 20.87 -16.56 2.87
C ASP A 553 20.30 -17.99 2.94
N LEU A 554 18.98 -18.07 2.73
CA LEU A 554 18.27 -19.31 2.42
C LEU A 554 18.26 -19.54 0.90
N VAL A 555 18.15 -20.79 0.48
CA VAL A 555 17.81 -21.13 -0.91
C VAL A 555 16.29 -21.06 -1.03
N TYR A 556 15.78 -20.03 -1.71
CA TYR A 556 14.36 -19.77 -1.85
C TYR A 556 13.85 -19.78 -3.31
N ASN A 557 12.58 -20.13 -3.45
CA ASN A 557 11.78 -20.06 -4.67
C ASN A 557 10.45 -19.39 -4.30
N GLY A 558 10.21 -18.15 -4.74
CA GLY A 558 9.02 -17.36 -4.40
C GLY A 558 9.05 -16.66 -3.02
N PHE A 559 9.60 -17.32 -1.98
CA PHE A 559 10.08 -16.60 -0.79
C PHE A 559 11.21 -15.63 -1.18
N ARG A 560 11.41 -14.57 -0.40
CA ARG A 560 12.48 -13.58 -0.61
C ARG A 560 12.85 -12.84 0.67
N LYS A 561 14.04 -12.25 0.70
CA LYS A 561 14.51 -11.36 1.78
C LYS A 561 13.98 -9.95 1.53
N ILE A 562 13.31 -9.35 2.51
CA ILE A 562 12.81 -7.96 2.45
C ILE A 562 13.22 -7.19 3.72
N SER A 563 13.25 -5.85 3.63
CA SER A 563 13.45 -4.95 4.77
C SER A 563 12.10 -4.52 5.35
N GLY A 564 11.81 -3.21 5.42
CA GLY A 564 10.50 -2.68 5.81
C GLY A 564 9.48 -2.56 4.67
N TYR A 565 9.86 -2.97 3.45
CA TYR A 565 9.18 -2.61 2.21
C TYR A 565 8.87 -3.84 1.36
N ARG A 566 7.82 -3.74 0.55
CA ARG A 566 7.48 -4.74 -0.47
C ARG A 566 7.28 -4.10 -1.84
N ALA A 567 7.39 -4.91 -2.88
CA ALA A 567 7.03 -4.54 -4.24
C ALA A 567 5.51 -4.39 -4.34
N LYS A 568 5.06 -3.31 -4.99
CA LYS A 568 3.72 -3.18 -5.54
C LYS A 568 3.54 -4.16 -6.71
N SER A 569 2.32 -4.22 -7.24
CA SER A 569 2.01 -4.91 -8.50
C SER A 569 2.88 -4.45 -9.67
N GLY A 570 2.89 -5.24 -10.74
CA GLY A 570 3.65 -4.96 -11.97
C GLY A 570 3.18 -3.70 -12.68
N ASN A 571 4.11 -3.07 -13.40
CA ASN A 571 3.85 -1.96 -14.29
C ASN A 571 4.60 -2.22 -15.61
N ALA A 572 4.04 -1.82 -16.75
CA ALA A 572 4.71 -1.91 -18.05
C ALA A 572 4.32 -0.76 -18.98
N TYR A 573 5.23 -0.37 -19.88
CA TYR A 573 4.86 0.40 -21.07
C TYR A 573 4.59 -0.54 -22.24
N TYR A 574 3.60 -0.21 -23.06
CA TYR A 574 3.38 -0.86 -24.36
C TYR A 574 3.47 0.15 -25.49
N ALA A 575 3.95 -0.30 -26.65
CA ALA A 575 3.98 0.49 -27.87
C ALA A 575 3.52 -0.36 -29.06
N HIS A 576 2.60 0.17 -29.86
CA HIS A 576 2.14 -0.48 -31.10
C HIS A 576 1.78 0.55 -32.18
N LEU A 577 1.81 0.12 -33.45
CA LEU A 577 1.56 0.99 -34.60
C LEU A 577 0.08 0.91 -35.02
N ARG A 578 -0.61 2.07 -35.04
CA ARG A 578 -2.01 2.19 -35.42
C ARG A 578 -2.11 2.86 -36.78
N SER A 579 -2.45 2.12 -37.84
CA SER A 579 -2.39 2.65 -39.22
C SER A 579 -3.71 3.14 -39.80
N PHE A 580 -4.84 2.96 -39.10
CA PHE A 580 -6.21 3.13 -39.61
C PHE A 580 -6.56 2.23 -40.81
N ARG A 581 -6.02 1.01 -40.83
CA ARG A 581 -6.39 -0.04 -41.78
C ARG A 581 -7.00 -1.21 -41.01
N GLY A 582 -7.72 -2.09 -41.70
CA GLY A 582 -8.45 -3.18 -41.05
C GLY A 582 -9.46 -2.63 -40.03
N LEU A 583 -9.42 -3.15 -38.80
CA LEU A 583 -10.31 -2.75 -37.70
C LEU A 583 -10.19 -1.26 -37.34
N ASP A 584 -8.99 -0.69 -37.45
CA ASP A 584 -8.76 0.70 -37.06
C ASP A 584 -9.26 1.74 -38.06
N ALA A 585 -9.87 1.32 -39.18
CA ALA A 585 -10.35 2.23 -40.22
C ALA A 585 -11.33 3.30 -39.69
N GLY A 586 -12.16 2.96 -38.70
CA GLY A 586 -13.11 3.88 -38.08
C GLY A 586 -12.45 5.10 -37.40
N LEU A 587 -11.22 4.99 -36.91
CA LEU A 587 -10.53 6.09 -36.19
C LEU A 587 -10.27 7.30 -37.09
N SER A 588 -10.09 7.04 -38.39
CA SER A 588 -9.93 8.10 -39.40
C SER A 588 -11.16 9.02 -39.50
N LEU A 589 -12.37 8.51 -39.22
CA LEU A 589 -13.62 9.26 -39.24
C LEU A 589 -13.75 10.19 -38.03
N SER A 590 -13.19 9.80 -36.89
CA SER A 590 -13.24 10.57 -35.64
C SER A 590 -12.10 11.58 -35.49
N GLY A 591 -11.23 11.71 -36.49
CA GLY A 591 -10.15 12.71 -36.52
C GLY A 591 -8.97 12.38 -35.62
N TYR A 592 -8.72 11.10 -35.35
CA TYR A 592 -7.51 10.63 -34.66
C TYR A 592 -6.27 10.72 -35.59
N ASN A 593 -5.08 10.71 -35.01
CA ASN A 593 -3.79 10.60 -35.71
C ASN A 593 -3.31 9.14 -35.73
N SER A 594 -2.93 8.62 -36.90
CA SER A 594 -2.28 7.30 -36.98
C SER A 594 -0.83 7.44 -36.55
N GLY A 595 -0.17 6.39 -36.07
CA GLY A 595 1.23 6.45 -35.62
C GLY A 595 1.55 5.41 -34.54
N VAL A 596 2.71 5.56 -33.89
CA VAL A 596 3.07 4.68 -32.76
C VAL A 596 2.39 5.21 -31.50
N LEU A 597 1.43 4.44 -30.98
CA LEU A 597 0.67 4.76 -29.77
C LEU A 597 1.34 4.13 -28.55
N MET A 598 1.52 4.94 -27.50
CA MET A 598 2.11 4.53 -26.24
C MET A 598 1.03 4.27 -25.19
N TRP A 599 1.22 3.25 -24.36
CA TRP A 599 0.33 2.91 -23.24
C TRP A 599 1.15 2.65 -21.98
N TYR A 600 0.54 2.89 -20.82
CA TYR A 600 1.04 2.52 -19.51
C TYR A 600 0.04 1.58 -18.84
N SER A 601 0.52 0.45 -18.33
CA SER A 601 -0.24 -0.46 -17.48
C SER A 601 0.25 -0.41 -16.04
N ASN A 602 -0.68 -0.59 -15.12
CA ASN A 602 -0.42 -0.65 -13.68
C ASN A 602 -1.34 -1.70 -13.06
N ASP A 603 -0.81 -2.90 -12.84
CA ASP A 603 -1.54 -4.04 -12.28
C ASP A 603 -1.90 -3.84 -10.77
N GLY A 604 -1.58 -2.66 -10.21
CA GLY A 604 -2.02 -2.19 -8.91
C GLY A 604 -3.37 -1.48 -8.93
N GLN A 605 -3.90 -1.20 -10.13
CA GLN A 605 -5.26 -0.73 -10.35
C GLN A 605 -6.09 -1.85 -11.00
N SER A 606 -7.34 -2.02 -10.59
CA SER A 606 -8.22 -3.07 -11.13
C SER A 606 -9.17 -2.60 -12.25
N ASN A 607 -9.10 -1.32 -12.62
CA ASN A 607 -10.00 -0.65 -13.57
C ASN A 607 -9.45 0.72 -14.01
N ASN A 608 -10.08 1.31 -15.03
CA ASN A 608 -9.74 2.63 -15.57
C ASN A 608 -10.66 3.77 -15.08
N SER A 609 -11.21 3.69 -13.87
CA SER A 609 -12.10 4.73 -13.31
C SER A 609 -11.33 5.97 -12.86
N THR A 610 -10.76 6.73 -13.81
CA THR A 610 -9.93 7.92 -13.52
C THR A 610 -10.70 9.02 -12.79
N SER A 611 -12.04 9.01 -12.80
CA SER A 611 -12.89 9.83 -11.92
C SER A 611 -12.68 9.56 -10.42
N LEU A 612 -12.29 8.34 -10.03
CA LEU A 612 -11.98 7.95 -8.66
C LEU A 612 -10.49 8.08 -8.34
N HIS A 613 -9.62 7.80 -9.31
CA HIS A 613 -8.16 7.82 -9.16
C HIS A 613 -7.46 8.59 -10.32
N PRO A 614 -7.60 9.94 -10.38
CA PRO A 614 -7.15 10.73 -11.53
C PRO A 614 -5.66 10.57 -11.85
N GLY A 615 -5.36 10.23 -13.11
CA GLY A 615 -4.01 9.98 -13.60
C GLY A 615 -3.53 8.53 -13.47
N THR A 616 -4.35 7.60 -12.98
CA THR A 616 -4.00 6.18 -12.87
C THR A 616 -5.11 5.26 -13.38
N GLY A 617 -4.78 4.02 -13.72
CA GLY A 617 -5.73 3.01 -14.21
C GLY A 617 -4.99 1.70 -14.50
N ASP A 618 -5.72 0.61 -14.75
CA ASP A 618 -5.14 -0.69 -15.12
C ASP A 618 -4.33 -0.60 -16.42
N MET A 619 -4.86 0.12 -17.43
CA MET A 619 -4.20 0.37 -18.70
C MET A 619 -4.70 1.67 -19.34
N LEU A 620 -3.81 2.65 -19.51
CA LEU A 620 -4.12 3.97 -20.06
C LEU A 620 -3.21 4.32 -21.26
N VAL A 621 -3.76 5.03 -22.24
CA VAL A 621 -3.02 5.65 -23.35
C VAL A 621 -2.22 6.85 -22.81
N ILE A 622 -0.95 6.93 -23.17
CA ILE A 622 -0.09 8.07 -22.85
C ILE A 622 -0.20 9.08 -23.98
N ASP A 623 -0.86 10.20 -23.73
CA ASP A 623 -0.93 11.28 -24.70
C ASP A 623 0.47 11.88 -24.96
N GLN A 624 0.91 11.89 -26.21
CA GLN A 624 2.22 12.43 -26.56
C GLN A 624 2.17 13.95 -26.66
N ASP A 625 0.99 14.54 -26.92
CA ASP A 625 0.81 15.97 -26.87
C ASP A 625 0.35 16.42 -25.49
N GLN A 626 1.24 17.05 -24.74
CA GLN A 626 0.96 17.55 -23.39
C GLN A 626 0.20 18.89 -23.41
N ASN A 627 -0.18 19.41 -24.58
CA ASN A 627 -0.92 20.67 -24.71
C ASN A 627 -2.43 20.44 -24.66
N PRO A 628 -3.20 21.18 -23.83
CA PRO A 628 -4.63 20.98 -23.74
C PRO A 628 -5.39 21.30 -25.01
N ILE A 629 -6.26 20.39 -25.45
CA ILE A 629 -7.33 20.69 -26.40
C ILE A 629 -8.51 21.29 -25.62
N PHE A 630 -8.93 22.49 -26.02
CA PHE A 630 -10.03 23.23 -25.39
C PHE A 630 -11.33 23.12 -26.20
N LYS A 631 -12.47 23.23 -25.52
CA LYS A 631 -13.78 23.40 -26.15
C LYS A 631 -13.84 24.76 -26.88
N ALA A 632 -14.92 24.99 -27.62
CA ALA A 632 -15.11 26.22 -28.41
C ALA A 632 -15.10 27.55 -27.61
N ASP A 633 -15.12 27.50 -26.27
CA ASP A 633 -14.92 28.65 -25.38
C ASP A 633 -13.44 29.03 -25.16
N GLY A 634 -12.50 28.20 -25.60
CA GLY A 634 -11.05 28.39 -25.45
C GLY A 634 -10.53 28.32 -24.01
N THR A 635 -11.31 27.80 -23.06
CA THR A 635 -10.94 27.79 -21.62
C THR A 635 -11.34 26.51 -20.88
N THR A 636 -12.41 25.83 -21.28
CA THR A 636 -12.81 24.53 -20.72
C THR A 636 -12.09 23.42 -21.48
N PRO A 637 -11.30 22.53 -20.83
CA PRO A 637 -10.69 21.40 -21.52
C PRO A 637 -11.75 20.49 -22.16
N ALA A 638 -11.41 19.89 -23.28
CA ALA A 638 -12.20 18.85 -23.90
C ALA A 638 -12.11 17.53 -23.12
N THR A 639 -13.03 16.61 -23.38
CA THR A 639 -13.10 15.28 -22.75
C THR A 639 -11.93 14.38 -23.19
N SER A 640 -11.63 13.30 -22.48
CA SER A 640 -10.49 12.40 -22.77
C SER A 640 -10.53 11.84 -24.19
N ILE A 641 -11.72 11.48 -24.70
CA ILE A 641 -11.97 11.10 -26.12
C ILE A 641 -11.60 12.18 -27.16
N ILE A 642 -11.43 13.43 -26.74
CA ILE A 642 -10.90 14.51 -27.57
C ILE A 642 -9.43 14.75 -27.29
N GLN A 643 -8.97 14.72 -26.03
CA GLN A 643 -7.55 14.88 -25.69
C GLN A 643 -6.70 13.81 -26.41
N VAL A 644 -6.97 12.52 -26.23
CA VAL A 644 -6.07 11.45 -26.72
C VAL A 644 -6.10 11.19 -28.24
N LYS A 645 -6.53 12.16 -29.06
CA LYS A 645 -6.63 12.02 -30.53
C LYS A 645 -5.26 12.09 -31.22
N ASP A 646 -4.38 12.89 -30.67
CA ASP A 646 -2.99 13.18 -31.07
C ASP A 646 -1.96 12.38 -30.26
N ALA A 647 -2.40 11.42 -29.45
CA ALA A 647 -1.57 10.56 -28.60
C ALA A 647 -0.54 9.65 -29.32
N THR A 648 -0.28 9.83 -30.62
CA THR A 648 0.66 9.01 -31.40
C THR A 648 1.94 9.74 -31.76
N LEU A 649 3.08 9.04 -31.67
CA LEU A 649 4.34 9.54 -32.18
C LEU A 649 4.33 9.62 -33.72
N ARG A 650 4.80 10.76 -34.26
CA ARG A 650 4.85 11.09 -35.69
C ARG A 650 6.10 11.90 -36.10
N LEU A 651 6.40 11.86 -37.40
CA LEU A 651 7.48 12.63 -38.05
C LEU A 651 6.95 13.78 -38.92
N ASP A 652 5.68 13.73 -39.26
CA ASP A 652 4.91 14.72 -40.02
C ASP A 652 3.92 15.47 -39.11
N THR A 653 3.38 16.58 -39.63
CA THR A 653 2.49 17.49 -38.90
C THR A 653 1.21 16.80 -38.46
N GLN A 654 0.83 16.99 -37.20
CA GLN A 654 -0.39 16.42 -36.62
C GLN A 654 -1.65 16.99 -37.28
N LYS A 655 -2.76 16.25 -37.28
CA LYS A 655 -4.04 16.78 -37.77
C LYS A 655 -4.68 17.65 -36.70
N ALA A 656 -5.16 18.83 -37.09
CA ALA A 656 -5.83 19.75 -36.19
C ALA A 656 -7.15 19.17 -35.64
N GLY A 657 -7.27 19.14 -34.32
CA GLY A 657 -8.48 18.77 -33.59
C GLY A 657 -9.49 19.90 -33.39
N LEU A 658 -10.34 19.77 -32.37
CA LEU A 658 -11.32 20.79 -31.96
C LEU A 658 -10.62 21.98 -31.31
N GLY A 659 -10.18 22.95 -32.12
CA GLY A 659 -9.52 24.17 -31.61
C GLY A 659 -8.06 23.97 -31.17
N ASP A 660 -7.52 22.76 -31.35
CA ASP A 660 -6.11 22.45 -31.23
C ASP A 660 -5.27 23.27 -32.25
N GLN A 661 -4.09 23.69 -31.79
CA GLN A 661 -3.12 24.52 -32.52
C GLN A 661 -1.69 23.96 -32.41
N HIS A 662 -1.44 22.89 -31.64
CA HIS A 662 -0.10 22.35 -31.41
C HIS A 662 0.23 21.22 -32.40
N LEU A 663 0.23 21.56 -33.69
CA LEU A 663 0.36 20.55 -34.76
C LEU A 663 1.80 20.04 -34.98
N THR A 664 2.73 20.33 -34.07
CA THR A 664 4.15 20.02 -34.23
C THR A 664 4.37 18.51 -34.13
N PRO A 665 5.16 17.88 -35.01
CA PRO A 665 5.43 16.44 -34.91
C PRO A 665 6.13 16.09 -33.59
N ILE A 666 5.62 15.08 -32.88
CA ILE A 666 6.21 14.57 -31.64
C ILE A 666 6.79 13.18 -31.94
N SER A 667 8.11 13.06 -31.99
CA SER A 667 8.80 11.84 -32.44
C SER A 667 9.41 11.02 -31.31
N THR A 668 9.33 11.47 -30.07
CA THR A 668 9.97 10.82 -28.91
C THR A 668 9.03 10.80 -27.71
N PHE A 669 8.74 9.60 -27.22
CA PHE A 669 8.24 9.38 -25.86
C PHE A 669 9.41 9.41 -24.88
N ASP A 670 9.25 10.07 -23.74
CA ASP A 670 10.22 10.11 -22.64
C ASP A 670 9.46 10.16 -21.32
N ASP A 671 9.47 9.05 -20.57
CA ASP A 671 8.65 8.90 -19.37
C ASP A 671 9.01 9.84 -18.21
N THR A 672 10.10 10.60 -18.32
CA THR A 672 10.50 11.61 -17.34
C THR A 672 9.78 12.95 -17.49
N GLN A 673 9.01 13.14 -18.57
CA GLN A 673 8.16 14.31 -18.80
C GLN A 673 6.81 14.22 -18.04
N ASP A 674 6.05 15.32 -17.98
CA ASP A 674 4.78 15.39 -17.23
C ASP A 674 3.56 15.10 -18.11
N TYR A 675 3.15 13.84 -18.11
CA TYR A 675 1.92 13.37 -18.76
C TYR A 675 0.68 13.43 -17.84
N THR A 676 0.79 13.96 -16.60
CA THR A 676 -0.32 13.95 -15.64
C THR A 676 -1.49 14.86 -16.02
N PHE A 677 -1.30 15.72 -17.03
CA PHE A 677 -2.28 16.69 -17.52
C PHE A 677 -2.96 17.47 -16.38
N SER A 678 -2.15 18.20 -15.62
CA SER A 678 -2.49 18.77 -14.31
C SER A 678 -3.80 19.57 -14.20
N ILE A 679 -4.36 20.07 -15.32
CA ILE A 679 -5.63 20.82 -15.36
C ILE A 679 -6.89 19.95 -15.41
N GLN A 680 -6.77 18.68 -15.85
CA GLN A 680 -7.86 17.69 -15.92
C GLN A 680 -7.25 16.29 -15.85
N LYS A 681 -6.75 15.92 -14.67
CA LYS A 681 -5.92 14.72 -14.46
C LYS A 681 -6.59 13.41 -14.86
N GLU A 682 -7.92 13.40 -14.93
CA GLU A 682 -8.75 12.30 -15.41
C GLU A 682 -8.44 11.91 -16.88
N SER A 683 -7.87 12.82 -17.67
CA SER A 683 -7.39 12.57 -19.06
C SER A 683 -5.87 12.37 -19.16
N GLY A 684 -5.12 12.50 -18.07
CA GLY A 684 -3.66 12.34 -18.05
C GLY A 684 -3.23 10.98 -17.51
N VAL A 685 -1.91 10.75 -17.48
CA VAL A 685 -1.28 9.54 -16.93
C VAL A 685 -0.09 9.89 -16.03
N SER A 686 -0.07 9.38 -14.81
CA SER A 686 0.99 9.56 -13.82
C SER A 686 2.06 8.48 -13.96
N LEU A 687 3.10 8.79 -14.73
CA LEU A 687 4.18 7.83 -15.00
C LEU A 687 5.20 7.76 -13.83
N PRO A 688 5.81 6.58 -13.60
CA PRO A 688 6.87 6.43 -12.60
C PRO A 688 8.12 7.25 -12.94
N GLY A 689 8.41 7.48 -14.24
CA GLY A 689 9.51 8.30 -14.71
C GLY A 689 10.86 7.68 -14.42
N PHE A 690 11.10 6.49 -15.00
CA PHE A 690 12.33 5.74 -14.81
C PHE A 690 13.49 6.25 -15.69
N GLY A 691 13.20 6.89 -16.83
CA GLY A 691 14.17 7.19 -17.89
C GLY A 691 13.93 6.38 -19.16
N VAL A 692 12.74 5.80 -19.38
CA VAL A 692 12.43 5.04 -20.59
C VAL A 692 12.09 6.00 -21.72
N GLN A 693 12.79 5.86 -22.85
CA GLN A 693 12.52 6.61 -24.06
C GLN A 693 12.20 5.67 -25.23
N LEU A 694 11.24 6.07 -26.07
CA LEU A 694 10.98 5.45 -27.36
C LEU A 694 11.00 6.52 -28.44
N ARG A 695 11.95 6.42 -29.37
CA ARG A 695 12.18 7.36 -30.46
C ARG A 695 11.73 6.78 -31.78
N LEU A 696 10.80 7.44 -32.46
CA LEU A 696 10.40 7.11 -33.83
C LEU A 696 11.52 7.52 -34.80
N ASN A 697 12.16 6.54 -35.43
CA ASN A 697 13.24 6.75 -36.39
C ASN A 697 12.69 6.90 -37.83
N THR A 698 11.73 6.05 -38.22
CA THR A 698 11.02 6.13 -39.51
C THR A 698 9.56 5.69 -39.35
N ILE A 699 8.69 6.17 -40.23
CA ILE A 699 7.32 5.69 -40.41
C ILE A 699 6.94 5.80 -41.90
N GLU A 700 6.25 4.79 -42.43
CA GLU A 700 5.68 4.85 -43.78
C GLU A 700 4.49 5.83 -43.84
N GLU A 701 4.20 6.40 -45.02
CA GLU A 701 3.14 7.42 -45.18
C GLU A 701 1.75 6.90 -44.77
N ASP A 702 1.46 5.63 -45.03
CA ASP A 702 0.23 4.94 -44.62
C ASP A 702 0.28 4.36 -43.19
N ALA A 703 1.36 4.64 -42.45
CA ALA A 703 1.65 4.09 -41.12
C ALA A 703 1.61 2.55 -41.05
N SER A 704 1.90 1.85 -42.15
CA SER A 704 1.93 0.38 -42.21
C SER A 704 3.10 -0.28 -41.48
N SER A 705 4.21 0.45 -41.41
CA SER A 705 5.47 0.04 -40.79
C SER A 705 6.16 1.27 -40.19
N ALA A 706 6.83 1.07 -39.07
CA ALA A 706 7.63 2.08 -38.39
C ALA A 706 8.92 1.44 -37.87
N GLN A 707 10.00 2.23 -37.78
CA GLN A 707 11.18 1.83 -37.03
C GLN A 707 11.28 2.70 -35.78
N VAL A 708 11.43 2.05 -34.63
CA VAL A 708 11.58 2.72 -33.33
C VAL A 708 12.89 2.31 -32.67
N GLY A 709 13.49 3.24 -31.92
CA GLY A 709 14.59 2.99 -31.00
C GLY A 709 14.07 3.03 -29.56
N VAL A 710 14.27 1.97 -28.81
CA VAL A 710 13.89 1.86 -27.39
C VAL A 710 15.14 1.90 -26.54
N ILE A 711 15.21 2.76 -25.53
CA ILE A 711 16.37 2.91 -24.64
C ILE A 711 15.96 3.26 -23.21
N TYR A 712 16.76 2.81 -22.25
CA TYR A 712 16.67 3.24 -20.86
C TYR A 712 17.83 4.18 -20.52
N LEU A 713 17.51 5.44 -20.22
CA LEU A 713 18.43 6.49 -19.79
C LEU A 713 18.19 6.82 -18.32
N SER A 714 18.82 6.05 -17.43
CA SER A 714 18.77 6.21 -15.98
C SER A 714 18.98 7.66 -15.50
N ASP A 715 17.91 8.36 -15.13
CA ASP A 715 17.92 9.71 -14.53
C ASP A 715 17.31 9.71 -13.09
N PRO A 716 17.96 9.04 -12.12
CA PRO A 716 17.47 8.98 -10.75
C PRO A 716 17.56 10.34 -10.07
N LYS A 717 16.43 10.83 -9.55
CA LYS A 717 16.32 12.17 -8.96
C LYS A 717 15.40 12.22 -7.75
N ILE A 718 15.78 13.07 -6.80
CA ILE A 718 14.91 13.45 -5.68
C ILE A 718 13.83 14.39 -6.22
N THR A 719 12.57 14.06 -5.95
CA THR A 719 11.41 14.92 -6.22
C THR A 719 10.81 15.37 -4.88
N GLN A 720 10.25 16.57 -4.85
CA GLN A 720 9.79 17.18 -3.61
C GLN A 720 8.51 17.99 -3.81
N VAL A 721 7.56 17.87 -2.87
CA VAL A 721 6.36 18.71 -2.79
C VAL A 721 6.42 19.50 -1.49
N GLN A 722 6.46 20.82 -1.60
CA GLN A 722 6.60 21.74 -0.47
C GLN A 722 5.27 22.43 -0.15
N SER A 723 4.92 22.45 1.13
CA SER A 723 3.82 23.22 1.71
C SER A 723 4.37 23.99 2.91
N GLN A 724 4.53 25.31 2.75
CA GLN A 724 5.19 26.19 3.73
C GLN A 724 6.61 25.69 4.10
N ASN A 725 6.80 25.27 5.35
CA ASN A 725 8.05 24.72 5.88
C ASN A 725 8.11 23.18 5.84
N THR A 726 7.02 22.53 5.46
CA THR A 726 6.92 21.07 5.35
C THR A 726 7.22 20.63 3.91
N VAL A 727 8.08 19.64 3.73
CA VAL A 727 8.47 19.10 2.42
C VAL A 727 8.31 17.59 2.44
N LYS A 728 7.51 17.05 1.50
CA LYS A 728 7.46 15.61 1.22
C LYS A 728 8.48 15.28 0.14
N PHE A 729 9.40 14.37 0.42
CA PHE A 729 10.40 13.87 -0.52
C PHE A 729 10.03 12.50 -1.08
N ASN A 730 10.40 12.24 -2.32
CA ASN A 730 10.35 10.92 -2.95
C ASN A 730 11.56 10.78 -3.89
N VAL A 731 11.87 9.57 -4.34
CA VAL A 731 12.83 9.32 -5.42
C VAL A 731 12.07 8.83 -6.65
N LYS A 732 12.38 9.38 -7.82
CA LYS A 732 11.99 8.87 -9.14
C LYS A 732 13.24 8.46 -9.92
N GLY A 733 13.10 7.72 -11.02
CA GLY A 733 14.23 7.34 -11.88
C GLY A 733 15.15 6.24 -11.32
N LEU A 734 14.80 5.61 -10.19
CA LEU A 734 15.67 4.64 -9.51
C LEU A 734 14.93 3.31 -9.30
N ALA A 735 15.43 2.24 -9.90
CA ALA A 735 14.99 0.89 -9.59
C ALA A 735 15.39 0.53 -8.14
N LEU A 736 14.39 0.20 -7.33
CA LEU A 736 14.52 -0.20 -5.92
C LEU A 736 14.13 -1.66 -5.75
N ASN A 737 14.70 -2.30 -4.73
CA ASN A 737 14.42 -3.68 -4.34
C ASN A 737 13.88 -3.72 -2.91
N GLU A 738 13.09 -4.73 -2.59
CA GLU A 738 12.48 -4.90 -1.26
C GLU A 738 13.52 -5.08 -0.14
N SER A 739 14.76 -5.45 -0.48
CA SER A 739 15.91 -5.56 0.42
C SER A 739 16.85 -4.33 0.39
N ASP A 740 16.43 -3.23 -0.23
CA ASP A 740 17.12 -1.95 -0.08
C ASP A 740 16.79 -1.31 1.29
N SER A 741 17.72 -0.50 1.79
CA SER A 741 17.54 0.38 2.94
C SER A 741 17.90 1.81 2.55
N PHE A 742 17.30 2.78 3.25
CA PHE A 742 17.34 4.20 2.87
C PHE A 742 17.84 5.06 4.03
N LEU A 743 18.57 6.12 3.69
CA LEU A 743 18.93 7.20 4.61
C LEU A 743 18.81 8.55 3.90
N TRP A 744 17.90 9.37 4.38
CA TRP A 744 17.78 10.79 4.06
C TRP A 744 18.54 11.62 5.08
N ASN A 745 19.21 12.67 4.62
CA ASN A 745 19.72 13.77 5.43
C ASN A 745 19.16 15.06 4.85
N PHE A 746 18.41 15.82 5.65
CA PHE A 746 17.66 16.97 5.16
C PHE A 746 18.47 18.27 5.08
N GLY A 747 19.75 18.24 5.45
CA GLY A 747 20.66 19.40 5.42
C GLY A 747 20.58 20.31 6.65
N ASP A 748 19.67 20.04 7.58
CA ASP A 748 19.48 20.76 8.86
C ASP A 748 20.02 19.99 10.08
N GLY A 749 20.62 18.81 9.85
CA GLY A 749 21.09 17.89 10.89
C GLY A 749 20.11 16.75 11.21
N GLN A 750 18.89 16.76 10.67
CA GLN A 750 17.90 15.70 10.84
C GLN A 750 17.96 14.67 9.70
N THR A 751 17.52 13.44 9.99
CA THR A 751 17.56 12.30 9.07
C THR A 751 16.28 11.47 9.10
N SER A 752 16.09 10.60 8.11
CA SER A 752 15.00 9.61 8.10
C SER A 752 15.36 8.38 7.28
N ASN A 753 14.84 7.21 7.67
CA ASN A 753 15.01 5.95 6.92
C ASN A 753 13.77 5.55 6.10
N ALA A 754 12.75 6.41 6.07
CA ALA A 754 11.53 6.17 5.29
C ALA A 754 11.80 6.29 3.78
N LEU A 755 11.08 5.50 2.97
CA LEU A 755 11.14 5.55 1.51
C LEU A 755 10.71 6.93 0.96
N SER A 756 9.70 7.56 1.55
CA SER A 756 9.15 8.86 1.11
C SER A 756 8.82 9.76 2.32
N PRO A 757 9.84 10.34 2.97
CA PRO A 757 9.66 11.07 4.22
C PRO A 757 8.96 12.42 4.02
N VAL A 758 8.28 12.85 5.07
CA VAL A 758 7.80 14.23 5.22
C VAL A 758 8.65 14.89 6.30
N HIS A 759 9.31 16.00 5.96
CA HIS A 759 10.17 16.75 6.87
C HIS A 759 9.61 18.15 7.12
N SER A 760 9.83 18.72 8.30
CA SER A 760 9.45 20.10 8.63
C SER A 760 10.66 20.90 9.10
N TYR A 761 11.07 21.86 8.28
CA TYR A 761 12.19 22.74 8.59
C TYR A 761 11.79 23.80 9.63
N GLN A 762 12.65 24.03 10.61
CA GLN A 762 12.42 25.00 11.68
C GLN A 762 12.83 26.43 11.29
N ASP A 763 13.87 26.56 10.46
CA ASP A 763 14.41 27.83 9.99
C ASP A 763 14.08 28.09 8.52
N ILE A 764 14.12 29.37 8.13
CA ILE A 764 14.22 29.75 6.72
C ILE A 764 15.65 29.50 6.22
N GLY A 765 15.80 28.93 5.02
CA GLY A 765 17.12 28.56 4.53
C GLY A 765 17.13 27.83 3.19
N ASN A 766 18.33 27.61 2.68
CA ASN A 766 18.58 26.72 1.55
C ASN A 766 19.29 25.47 2.08
N TYR A 767 18.70 24.30 1.87
CA TYR A 767 19.18 23.04 2.42
C TYR A 767 19.56 22.08 1.29
N THR A 768 20.74 21.46 1.37
CA THR A 768 21.13 20.37 0.48
C THR A 768 20.68 19.05 1.08
N VAL A 769 19.65 18.46 0.49
CA VAL A 769 19.08 17.17 0.89
C VAL A 769 19.84 16.06 0.18
N MET A 770 20.28 15.07 0.95
CA MET A 770 20.93 13.86 0.45
C MET A 770 20.02 12.65 0.66
N PHE A 771 19.87 11.81 -0.35
CA PHE A 771 19.31 10.46 -0.24
C PHE A 771 20.42 9.45 -0.48
N THR A 772 20.52 8.42 0.36
CA THR A 772 21.41 7.28 0.19
C THR A 772 20.59 6.00 0.22
N ARG A 773 20.72 5.17 -0.82
CA ARG A 773 20.27 3.77 -0.84
C ARG A 773 21.45 2.86 -0.53
N THR A 774 21.27 1.92 0.37
CA THR A 774 22.17 0.78 0.60
C THR A 774 21.45 -0.51 0.24
N LYS A 775 22.01 -1.30 -0.67
CA LYS A 775 21.48 -2.62 -1.03
C LYS A 775 21.84 -3.67 0.02
N ALA A 776 21.20 -4.85 -0.04
CA ALA A 776 21.53 -5.99 0.80
C ALA A 776 22.99 -6.46 0.71
N ASP A 777 23.70 -6.26 -0.41
CA ASP A 777 25.14 -6.57 -0.55
C ASP A 777 26.07 -5.51 0.08
N GLY A 778 25.51 -4.48 0.71
CA GLY A 778 26.23 -3.34 1.28
C GLY A 778 26.65 -2.26 0.26
N SER A 779 26.33 -2.41 -1.03
CA SER A 779 26.64 -1.40 -2.04
C SER A 779 25.72 -0.17 -1.90
N THR A 780 26.31 1.03 -2.00
CA THR A 780 25.62 2.30 -1.76
C THR A 780 25.54 3.16 -3.02
N SER A 781 24.43 3.88 -3.18
CA SER A 781 24.26 4.94 -4.19
C SER A 781 23.55 6.14 -3.59
N ALA A 782 23.99 7.36 -3.91
CA ALA A 782 23.45 8.59 -3.35
C ALA A 782 22.98 9.59 -4.41
N LEU A 783 21.95 10.36 -4.06
CA LEU A 783 21.37 11.47 -4.81
C LEU A 783 21.37 12.74 -3.96
N SER A 784 21.35 13.91 -4.61
CA SER A 784 21.30 15.21 -3.93
C SER A 784 20.33 16.18 -4.59
N SER A 785 19.63 17.00 -3.80
CA SER A 785 18.77 18.09 -4.26
C SER A 785 18.88 19.30 -3.33
N ASN A 786 18.47 20.48 -3.80
CA ASN A 786 18.40 21.68 -2.98
C ASN A 786 16.94 22.09 -2.72
N VAL A 787 16.64 22.42 -1.47
CA VAL A 787 15.34 22.90 -0.99
C VAL A 787 15.50 24.36 -0.53
N SER A 788 14.52 25.22 -0.83
CA SER A 788 14.47 26.59 -0.33
C SER A 788 13.22 26.80 0.52
N VAL A 789 13.40 27.08 1.81
CA VAL A 789 12.33 27.31 2.78
C VAL A 789 12.20 28.81 3.02
N GLY A 790 11.17 29.42 2.42
CA GLY A 790 10.99 30.88 2.40
C GLY A 790 9.96 31.44 3.40
N ASN A 791 9.10 30.59 3.99
CA ASN A 791 8.05 30.99 4.92
C ASN A 791 7.92 29.95 6.05
N VAL A 792 8.44 30.27 7.22
CA VAL A 792 8.15 29.60 8.49
C VAL A 792 7.61 30.68 9.43
N GLU A 793 6.50 30.44 10.14
CA GLU A 793 6.19 31.28 11.30
C GLU A 793 7.24 30.99 12.38
N PRO A 794 7.99 31.98 12.88
CA PRO A 794 9.04 31.71 13.87
C PRO A 794 8.43 31.09 15.14
N ILE A 795 8.91 29.90 15.52
CA ILE A 795 8.57 29.32 16.81
C ILE A 795 9.25 30.20 17.88
N PRO A 796 8.49 30.84 18.79
CA PRO A 796 9.07 31.73 19.79
C PRO A 796 10.01 30.96 20.71
N LEU A 797 11.11 31.60 21.12
CA LEU A 797 12.07 30.97 22.02
C LEU A 797 11.42 30.61 23.36
N THR A 798 11.51 29.34 23.76
CA THR A 798 11.02 28.82 25.03
C THR A 798 12.02 27.88 25.70
N VAL A 799 11.93 27.81 27.03
CA VAL A 799 12.78 26.96 27.88
C VAL A 799 11.88 26.02 28.67
N GLY A 800 12.08 24.72 28.50
CA GLY A 800 11.39 23.65 29.22
C GLY A 800 11.76 23.61 30.71
N ASP A 801 11.21 22.65 31.45
CA ASP A 801 11.52 22.52 32.88
C ASP A 801 13.00 22.17 33.13
N ILE A 802 13.63 22.90 34.05
CA ILE A 802 14.99 22.61 34.51
C ILE A 802 14.96 21.30 35.29
N LYS A 803 15.69 20.30 34.79
CA LYS A 803 15.95 19.04 35.46
C LYS A 803 17.24 19.18 36.28
N ALA A 804 17.19 18.69 37.51
CA ALA A 804 18.32 18.65 38.44
C ALA A 804 18.52 17.19 38.87
N THR A 805 19.62 16.57 38.44
CA THR A 805 19.93 15.17 38.72
C THR A 805 21.09 15.10 39.70
N ALA A 806 20.90 14.52 40.88
CA ALA A 806 21.97 14.35 41.85
C ALA A 806 23.03 13.36 41.34
N VAL A 807 24.30 13.78 41.30
CA VAL A 807 25.44 13.00 40.83
C VAL A 807 26.62 13.22 41.78
N GLY A 808 27.04 12.17 42.49
CA GLY A 808 28.10 12.27 43.49
C GLY A 808 27.72 13.21 44.64
N GLN A 809 28.51 14.28 44.81
CA GLN A 809 28.26 15.35 45.81
C GLN A 809 27.55 16.58 45.22
N GLY A 810 27.18 16.55 43.94
CA GLY A 810 26.61 17.69 43.21
C GLY A 810 25.36 17.35 42.42
N PHE A 811 24.98 18.26 41.52
CA PHE A 811 23.86 18.13 40.62
C PHE A 811 24.28 18.43 39.17
N VAL A 812 23.78 17.63 38.24
CA VAL A 812 23.77 17.94 36.80
C VAL A 812 22.47 18.66 36.47
N PHE A 813 22.57 19.81 35.82
CA PHE A 813 21.49 20.66 35.39
C PHE A 813 21.35 20.67 33.88
N ASN A 814 20.13 20.48 33.38
CA ASN A 814 19.80 20.63 31.96
C ASN A 814 18.32 21.06 31.78
N ALA A 815 18.02 21.72 30.66
CA ALA A 815 16.66 22.10 30.28
C ALA A 815 16.50 22.05 28.75
N GLU A 816 15.34 21.65 28.28
CA GLU A 816 15.00 21.66 26.85
C GLU A 816 14.85 23.10 26.33
N ILE A 817 15.30 23.37 25.11
CA ILE A 817 15.21 24.68 24.45
C ILE A 817 14.50 24.46 23.12
N ILE A 818 13.42 25.21 22.88
CA ILE A 818 12.53 25.03 21.73
C ILE A 818 12.29 26.40 21.09
N GLY A 819 12.45 26.49 19.76
CA GLY A 819 12.29 27.74 19.02
C GLY A 819 13.47 28.69 19.15
N GLY A 820 13.32 29.89 18.56
CA GLY A 820 14.40 30.86 18.43
C GLY A 820 15.51 30.44 17.45
N LYS A 821 16.44 31.36 17.20
CA LYS A 821 17.50 31.23 16.20
C LYS A 821 18.85 30.87 16.83
N ALA A 822 19.38 29.69 16.53
CA ALA A 822 20.72 29.27 16.96
C ALA A 822 21.85 30.14 16.35
N PRO A 823 23.06 30.22 16.97
CA PRO A 823 23.44 29.62 18.25
C PRO A 823 22.86 30.36 19.47
N TYR A 824 22.76 29.66 20.60
CA TYR A 824 22.24 30.22 21.86
C TYR A 824 23.36 30.64 22.82
N GLU A 825 23.14 31.76 23.52
CA GLU A 825 23.86 32.17 24.72
C GLU A 825 23.09 31.66 25.95
N LEU A 826 23.73 30.82 26.77
CA LEU A 826 23.15 30.22 27.97
C LEU A 826 23.81 30.80 29.23
N GLU A 827 23.00 31.24 30.19
CA GLU A 827 23.44 31.73 31.50
C GLU A 827 22.66 31.03 32.62
N TRP A 828 23.37 30.23 33.41
CA TRP A 828 22.88 29.56 34.61
C TRP A 828 23.22 30.39 35.86
N ASN A 829 22.27 30.48 36.78
CA ASN A 829 22.45 30.96 38.14
C ASN A 829 21.92 29.91 39.11
N PHE A 830 22.76 29.43 40.03
CA PHE A 830 22.42 28.32 40.92
C PHE A 830 21.74 28.76 42.22
N GLY A 831 21.54 30.06 42.44
CA GLY A 831 20.83 30.59 43.60
C GLY A 831 21.65 30.67 44.90
N ASP A 832 22.90 30.18 44.90
CA ASP A 832 23.89 30.31 45.98
C ASP A 832 24.89 31.48 45.74
N GLY A 833 24.77 32.14 44.59
CA GLY A 833 25.69 33.20 44.13
C GLY A 833 26.64 32.76 43.01
N ALA A 834 26.71 31.46 42.69
CA ALA A 834 27.45 30.94 41.55
C ALA A 834 26.65 31.07 40.23
N THR A 835 27.38 31.34 39.15
CA THR A 835 26.84 31.45 37.79
C THR A 835 27.75 30.75 36.78
N ALA A 836 27.19 30.16 35.73
CA ALA A 836 27.94 29.53 34.64
C ALA A 836 27.36 29.93 33.28
N THR A 837 28.23 30.16 32.28
CA THR A 837 27.81 30.49 30.90
C THR A 837 28.27 29.42 29.91
N SER A 838 27.45 29.12 28.91
CA SER A 838 27.75 28.17 27.84
C SER A 838 27.20 28.65 26.50
N THR A 839 27.75 28.16 25.40
CA THR A 839 27.22 28.34 24.04
C THR A 839 26.98 26.96 23.43
N SER A 840 25.80 26.74 22.81
CA SER A 840 25.34 25.41 22.41
C SER A 840 26.33 24.72 21.44
N THR A 841 26.74 23.49 21.69
CA THR A 841 25.84 22.31 21.60
C THR A 841 25.59 21.52 22.89
N SER A 842 26.19 21.89 24.04
CA SER A 842 25.90 21.24 25.33
C SER A 842 25.25 22.20 26.33
N ASN A 843 24.03 21.87 26.76
CA ASN A 843 23.24 22.57 27.78
C ASN A 843 23.27 21.85 29.16
N SER A 844 24.19 20.89 29.34
CA SER A 844 24.37 20.13 30.59
C SER A 844 25.52 20.72 31.39
N ILE A 845 25.25 21.19 32.62
CA ILE A 845 26.24 21.81 33.52
C ILE A 845 26.21 21.15 34.90
N GLU A 846 27.38 20.88 35.47
CA GLU A 846 27.55 20.39 36.84
C GLU A 846 27.70 21.55 37.83
N HIS A 847 27.10 21.42 39.02
CA HIS A 847 27.30 22.35 40.14
C HIS A 847 27.27 21.61 41.49
N ILE A 848 28.07 22.08 42.45
CA ILE A 848 28.18 21.52 43.81
C ILE A 848 27.86 22.64 44.81
N TYR A 849 26.95 22.36 45.73
CA TYR A 849 26.58 23.28 46.81
C TYR A 849 27.36 22.93 48.09
N GLU A 850 27.90 23.93 48.76
CA GLU A 850 28.69 23.73 50.00
C GLU A 850 27.81 23.61 51.26
N LEU A 851 26.57 24.08 51.20
CA LEU A 851 25.62 24.12 52.32
C LEU A 851 24.26 23.50 51.93
N SER A 852 23.53 23.06 52.95
CA SER A 852 22.14 22.61 52.86
C SER A 852 21.21 23.80 52.72
N GLY A 853 20.20 23.68 51.86
CA GLY A 853 19.26 24.77 51.61
C GLY A 853 18.28 24.47 50.49
N THR A 854 17.35 25.40 50.26
CA THR A 854 16.52 25.41 49.04
C THR A 854 16.99 26.54 48.14
N TYR A 855 17.51 26.19 46.97
CA TYR A 855 18.11 27.11 46.03
C TYR A 855 17.21 27.29 44.80
N THR A 856 17.03 28.53 44.34
CA THR A 856 16.26 28.83 43.12
C THR A 856 17.21 28.90 41.94
N VAL A 857 17.32 27.78 41.22
CA VAL A 857 18.14 27.67 40.01
C VAL A 857 17.41 28.30 38.84
N THR A 858 18.10 29.17 38.10
CA THR A 858 17.54 29.89 36.96
C THR A 858 18.43 29.71 35.73
N LEU A 859 17.81 29.42 34.58
CA LEU A 859 18.44 29.43 33.28
C LEU A 859 17.85 30.57 32.46
N ASN A 860 18.73 31.45 31.97
CA ASN A 860 18.43 32.45 30.97
C ASN A 860 19.04 32.01 29.62
N VAL A 861 18.22 31.98 28.58
CA VAL A 861 18.60 31.61 27.21
C VAL A 861 18.33 32.80 26.31
N LYS A 862 19.31 33.15 25.49
CA LYS A 862 19.16 34.19 24.46
C LYS A 862 19.61 33.64 23.11
N ASP A 863 18.86 33.96 22.06
CA ASP A 863 19.12 33.50 20.71
C ASP A 863 19.92 34.51 19.87
N ALA A 864 20.33 34.11 18.67
CA ALA A 864 21.04 34.96 17.72
C ALA A 864 20.17 36.02 17.01
N GLY A 865 18.84 35.98 17.21
CA GLY A 865 17.91 37.04 16.83
C GLY A 865 17.79 38.15 17.89
N GLY A 866 18.17 37.86 19.15
CA GLY A 866 18.03 38.72 20.31
C GLY A 866 16.77 38.43 21.16
N GLU A 867 16.00 37.39 20.86
CA GLU A 867 14.94 36.90 21.75
C GLU A 867 15.56 36.25 22.99
N ALA A 868 14.87 36.34 24.13
CA ALA A 868 15.33 35.79 25.39
C ALA A 868 14.17 35.11 26.15
N ALA A 869 14.48 33.96 26.75
CA ALA A 869 13.55 33.18 27.55
C ALA A 869 14.23 32.73 28.84
N THR A 870 13.45 32.73 29.94
CA THR A 870 13.98 32.43 31.28
C THR A 870 13.10 31.38 31.96
N LYS A 871 13.74 30.42 32.64
CA LYS A 871 13.07 29.43 33.48
C LYS A 871 13.75 29.37 34.85
N SER A 872 12.98 29.12 35.91
CA SER A 872 13.50 28.83 37.24
C SER A 872 12.88 27.57 37.83
N THR A 873 13.60 26.89 38.71
CA THR A 873 13.13 25.76 39.54
C THR A 873 13.73 25.86 40.94
N SER A 874 13.10 25.23 41.94
CA SER A 874 13.64 25.14 43.30
C SER A 874 14.24 23.76 43.56
N VAL A 875 15.52 23.72 43.94
CA VAL A 875 16.23 22.49 44.31
C VAL A 875 16.50 22.48 45.80
N THR A 876 16.10 21.40 46.48
CA THR A 876 16.46 21.17 47.88
C THR A 876 17.74 20.36 47.95
N VAL A 877 18.73 20.91 48.64
CA VAL A 877 20.08 20.35 48.81
C VAL A 877 20.26 19.98 50.28
N VAL A 878 20.79 18.78 50.53
CA VAL A 878 21.18 18.33 51.86
C VAL A 878 22.66 17.95 51.82
N VAL A 879 23.51 18.83 52.37
CA VAL A 879 24.95 18.57 52.56
C VAL A 879 25.13 18.02 53.98
N PRO A 880 25.68 16.80 54.16
CA PRO A 880 25.87 16.21 55.48
C PRO A 880 26.73 17.07 56.41
N LEU A 881 26.26 17.31 57.62
CA LEU A 881 27.02 18.05 58.64
C LEU A 881 28.23 17.24 59.13
N SER A 882 29.42 17.82 59.02
CA SER A 882 30.70 17.23 59.44
C SER A 882 31.48 18.17 60.37
N ILE A 883 32.31 17.59 61.23
CA ILE A 883 33.13 18.36 62.17
C ILE A 883 34.48 17.71 62.45
N GLU A 884 35.51 18.54 62.52
CA GLU A 884 36.84 18.19 63.02
C GLU A 884 37.16 19.03 64.26
N ALA A 885 37.70 18.42 65.30
CA ALA A 885 38.03 19.06 66.57
C ALA A 885 39.53 18.89 66.87
N THR A 886 40.21 19.99 67.17
CA THR A 886 41.61 20.01 67.56
C THR A 886 41.78 20.66 68.93
N ALA A 887 42.84 20.30 69.64
CA ALA A 887 43.11 20.81 70.98
C ALA A 887 44.60 21.03 71.22
N THR A 888 44.91 22.01 72.07
CA THR A 888 46.27 22.27 72.57
C THR A 888 46.23 22.39 74.09
N THR A 889 47.24 21.85 74.78
CA THR A 889 47.29 21.83 76.25
C THR A 889 48.51 22.61 76.77
N SER A 890 48.31 23.38 77.84
CA SER A 890 49.37 24.05 78.59
C SER A 890 49.09 23.92 80.09
N ASN A 891 49.90 23.09 80.75
CA ASN A 891 49.62 22.61 82.11
C ASN A 891 48.19 22.04 82.20
N LEU A 892 47.38 22.57 83.13
CA LEU A 892 45.99 22.19 83.39
C LEU A 892 44.96 22.91 82.48
N GLN A 893 45.41 23.79 81.57
CA GLN A 893 44.52 24.48 80.63
C GLN A 893 44.56 23.82 79.26
N ALA A 894 43.40 23.70 78.62
CA ALA A 894 43.25 23.27 77.24
C ALA A 894 42.51 24.33 76.41
N SER A 895 42.93 24.49 75.16
CA SER A 895 42.27 25.34 74.16
C SER A 895 41.82 24.46 73.00
N PHE A 896 40.53 24.57 72.65
CA PHE A 896 39.86 23.76 71.64
C PHE A 896 39.41 24.61 70.47
N VAL A 897 39.58 24.07 69.26
CA VAL A 897 39.15 24.69 67.99
C VAL A 897 38.44 23.63 67.17
N ALA A 898 37.26 23.95 66.67
CA ALA A 898 36.48 23.10 65.78
C ALA A 898 36.24 23.76 64.43
N THR A 899 36.37 22.95 63.38
CA THR A 899 36.07 23.31 61.99
C THR A 899 34.82 22.53 61.58
N ALA A 900 33.77 23.24 61.16
CA ALA A 900 32.50 22.68 60.71
C ALA A 900 32.32 22.88 59.21
N VAL A 901 31.83 21.84 58.52
CA VAL A 901 31.57 21.83 57.06
C VAL A 901 30.26 21.09 56.78
N GLY A 902 29.46 21.59 55.83
CA GLY A 902 28.13 21.05 55.52
C GLY A 902 27.04 21.57 56.44
N GLY A 903 25.86 20.95 56.43
CA GLY A 903 24.68 21.53 57.10
C GLY A 903 24.27 22.88 56.51
N ASP A 904 23.40 23.63 57.18
CA ASP A 904 22.92 24.95 56.72
C ASP A 904 23.88 26.13 57.02
N GLY A 905 25.03 25.86 57.63
CA GLY A 905 26.02 26.87 58.04
C GLY A 905 25.73 27.56 59.38
N ASN A 906 24.54 27.40 59.98
CA ASN A 906 24.16 28.03 61.24
C ASN A 906 24.58 27.19 62.46
N TYR A 907 25.88 27.01 62.63
CA TYR A 907 26.45 26.06 63.58
C TYR A 907 26.27 26.44 65.06
N GLN A 908 25.83 25.48 65.86
CA GLN A 908 25.84 25.50 67.32
C GLN A 908 26.75 24.38 67.84
N ALA A 909 27.82 24.74 68.53
CA ALA A 909 28.86 23.83 68.99
C ALA A 909 28.86 23.74 70.52
N ASN A 910 28.68 22.54 71.08
CA ASN A 910 28.61 22.26 72.52
C ASN A 910 29.64 21.18 72.91
N TRP A 911 30.51 21.52 73.85
CA TRP A 911 31.60 20.66 74.33
C TRP A 911 31.25 20.05 75.70
N ASP A 912 31.55 18.76 75.87
CA ASP A 912 31.68 18.07 77.15
C ASP A 912 33.18 17.76 77.35
N PHE A 913 33.77 18.34 78.40
CA PHE A 913 35.22 18.26 78.62
C PHE A 913 35.69 16.94 79.26
N GLY A 914 34.79 16.00 79.52
CA GLY A 914 35.10 14.69 80.09
C GLY A 914 35.37 14.69 81.60
N ASP A 915 35.32 15.85 82.25
CA ASP A 915 35.42 16.03 83.70
C ASP A 915 34.07 16.39 84.37
N GLY A 916 32.97 16.36 83.59
CA GLY A 916 31.63 16.74 84.01
C GLY A 916 31.29 18.22 83.81
N THR A 917 32.19 19.01 83.20
CA THR A 917 31.94 20.40 82.82
C THR A 917 31.74 20.55 81.30
N GLN A 918 31.13 21.66 80.88
CA GLN A 918 30.73 21.91 79.50
C GLN A 918 31.16 23.29 79.01
N GLY A 919 31.29 23.44 77.69
CA GLY A 919 31.59 24.70 77.01
C GLY A 919 30.80 24.86 75.70
N SER A 920 30.86 26.04 75.10
CA SER A 920 30.08 26.36 73.89
C SER A 920 30.85 27.25 72.91
N GLY A 921 30.60 27.10 71.62
CA GLY A 921 31.23 27.83 70.53
C GLY A 921 32.28 27.00 69.78
N LEU A 922 32.55 27.38 68.52
CA LEU A 922 33.56 26.70 67.68
C LEU A 922 34.99 26.86 68.20
N THR A 923 35.24 27.83 69.09
CA THR A 923 36.47 27.92 69.88
C THR A 923 36.12 28.09 71.35
N THR A 924 36.80 27.36 72.23
CA THR A 924 36.62 27.45 73.68
C THR A 924 37.90 27.09 74.41
N THR A 925 38.02 27.48 75.68
CA THR A 925 39.10 27.04 76.57
C THR A 925 38.52 26.44 77.84
N HIS A 926 39.24 25.51 78.46
CA HIS A 926 38.85 24.89 79.73
C HIS A 926 40.06 24.74 80.65
N SER A 927 39.83 24.66 81.96
CA SER A 927 40.86 24.47 82.97
C SER A 927 40.48 23.33 83.91
N TYR A 928 41.21 22.24 83.80
CA TYR A 928 40.98 21.00 84.53
C TYR A 928 41.49 21.10 85.97
N ALA A 929 40.72 20.56 86.92
CA ALA A 929 41.11 20.55 88.33
C ALA A 929 42.28 19.59 88.64
N GLN A 930 42.52 18.58 87.79
CA GLN A 930 43.54 17.55 88.00
C GLN A 930 44.25 17.19 86.68
N ALA A 931 45.53 16.82 86.79
CA ALA A 931 46.29 16.26 85.68
C ALA A 931 45.74 14.88 85.32
N GLY A 932 45.64 14.59 84.03
CA GLY A 932 45.04 13.35 83.54
C GLY A 932 44.74 13.40 82.04
N THR A 933 44.27 12.27 81.53
CA THR A 933 43.78 12.12 80.16
C THR A 933 42.26 12.18 80.16
N TYR A 934 41.69 13.07 79.35
CA TYR A 934 40.25 13.31 79.26
C TYR A 934 39.79 13.12 77.81
N ASN A 935 38.68 12.40 77.63
CA ASN A 935 38.02 12.26 76.34
C ASN A 935 36.97 13.36 76.21
N VAL A 936 37.23 14.34 75.34
CA VAL A 936 36.39 15.51 75.14
C VAL A 936 35.44 15.24 73.97
N VAL A 937 34.14 15.39 74.21
CA VAL A 937 33.10 15.16 73.20
C VAL A 937 32.53 16.50 72.74
N LEU A 938 32.58 16.74 71.44
CA LEU A 938 31.94 17.88 70.81
C LEU A 938 30.67 17.42 70.11
N THR A 939 29.54 18.06 70.43
CA THR A 939 28.29 17.94 69.67
C THR A 939 28.10 19.21 68.84
N LEU A 940 28.04 19.06 67.52
CA LEU A 940 27.66 20.13 66.60
C LEU A 940 26.22 19.89 66.16
N SER A 941 25.42 20.95 66.10
CA SER A 941 24.17 20.98 65.35
C SER A 941 24.12 22.19 64.43
N ASP A 942 23.29 22.14 63.40
CA ASP A 942 23.03 23.26 62.49
C ASP A 942 21.61 23.84 62.72
N GLY A 943 21.21 24.84 61.93
CA GLY A 943 19.87 25.44 62.00
C GLY A 943 18.77 24.58 61.37
N ALA A 944 19.12 23.49 60.68
CA ALA A 944 18.23 22.55 60.01
C ALA A 944 18.05 21.23 60.79
N GLU A 945 18.35 21.23 62.10
CA GLU A 945 18.29 20.09 63.03
C GLU A 945 19.22 18.91 62.69
N GLN A 946 20.18 19.06 61.76
CA GLN A 946 21.27 18.09 61.64
C GLN A 946 22.14 18.16 62.89
N SER A 947 22.65 17.02 63.35
CA SER A 947 23.65 16.98 64.42
C SER A 947 24.66 15.86 64.22
N THR A 948 25.89 16.14 64.63
CA THR A 948 27.03 15.22 64.53
C THR A 948 27.93 15.36 65.76
N LYS A 949 28.82 14.39 65.98
CA LYS A 949 29.74 14.39 67.13
C LYS A 949 31.17 14.11 66.73
N GLY A 950 32.09 14.92 67.26
CA GLY A 950 33.53 14.68 67.23
C GLY A 950 34.04 14.34 68.63
N THR A 951 35.19 13.66 68.71
CA THR A 951 35.87 13.37 69.98
C THR A 951 37.35 13.68 69.87
N VAL A 952 37.92 14.34 70.88
CA VAL A 952 39.37 14.59 70.98
C VAL A 952 39.85 14.16 72.36
N GLU A 953 40.81 13.23 72.39
CA GLU A 953 41.49 12.86 73.63
C GLU A 953 42.63 13.85 73.89
N ILE A 954 42.69 14.39 75.11
CA ILE A 954 43.76 15.29 75.53
C ILE A 954 44.37 14.83 76.85
N THR A 955 45.65 15.12 77.04
CA THR A 955 46.34 14.92 78.31
C THR A 955 46.84 16.27 78.83
N VAL A 956 46.36 16.65 80.01
CA VAL A 956 46.77 17.85 80.74
C VAL A 956 47.64 17.47 81.93
N THR A 957 48.68 18.27 82.20
CA THR A 957 49.69 17.98 83.21
C THR A 957 49.73 19.07 84.28
N ALA A 958 50.05 18.71 85.52
CA ALA A 958 50.22 19.71 86.57
C ALA A 958 51.46 20.58 86.29
N PRO A 959 51.46 21.89 86.61
CA PRO A 959 52.64 22.72 86.46
C PRO A 959 53.83 22.14 87.23
N THR A 960 54.97 21.96 86.56
CA THR A 960 56.20 21.46 87.19
C THR A 960 56.88 22.57 88.00
N THR A 961 56.41 22.80 89.23
CA THR A 961 57.15 23.61 90.21
C THR A 961 58.46 22.91 90.60
N PRO A 962 59.63 23.58 90.50
CA PRO A 962 60.90 23.02 90.96
C PRO A 962 60.85 22.66 92.45
N ILE A 963 61.37 21.49 92.80
CA ILE A 963 61.39 20.99 94.19
C ILE A 963 62.47 21.73 95.00
N ASP A 964 62.06 22.37 96.09
CA ASP A 964 62.83 22.37 97.34
C ASP A 964 61.96 21.74 98.45
N SER A 965 62.62 21.25 99.48
CA SER A 965 62.20 20.25 100.47
C SER A 965 61.23 20.75 101.57
N GLY A 966 60.38 19.85 102.12
CA GLY A 966 59.71 20.14 103.41
C GLY A 966 58.40 19.40 103.81
N ASP A 967 58.47 18.09 104.04
CA ASP A 967 57.85 17.34 105.17
C ASP A 967 56.31 17.21 105.48
N SER A 968 55.99 15.99 105.96
CA SER A 968 54.92 15.44 106.85
C SER A 968 53.39 15.76 106.82
N GLY A 969 52.61 14.71 106.49
CA GLY A 969 51.37 14.23 107.19
C GLY A 969 50.04 14.98 107.00
N SER A 970 48.86 14.48 107.43
CA SER A 970 48.33 13.11 107.67
C SER A 970 46.83 13.19 108.05
N SER A 971 45.95 12.31 107.55
CA SER A 971 44.49 12.18 107.86
C SER A 971 43.60 13.42 107.55
N GLY A 972 42.28 13.35 107.34
CA GLY A 972 41.35 12.22 107.15
C GLY A 972 39.87 12.68 107.22
N GLY A 973 39.03 12.23 106.27
CA GLY A 973 37.71 11.64 106.58
C GLY A 973 36.40 12.46 106.51
N SER A 974 35.55 12.08 105.54
CA SER A 974 34.09 11.82 105.67
C SER A 974 33.03 12.96 105.84
N ILE A 975 31.79 12.61 105.46
CA ILE A 975 30.47 13.28 105.69
C ILE A 975 30.26 14.60 104.90
N GLY A 976 29.11 14.92 104.28
CA GLY A 976 27.82 14.22 104.06
C GLY A 976 26.61 15.18 104.07
N TRP A 977 25.43 14.71 103.61
CA TRP A 977 24.05 15.22 103.81
C TRP A 977 23.28 16.04 102.74
N PHE A 978 22.11 15.45 102.44
CA PHE A 978 20.87 15.87 101.76
C PHE A 978 20.18 17.17 102.24
N ALA A 979 19.35 17.78 101.38
CA ALA A 979 17.85 17.75 101.37
C ALA A 979 17.27 18.80 100.36
N LEU A 980 15.97 19.03 100.07
CA LEU A 980 14.67 18.66 100.67
C LEU A 980 13.49 18.93 99.64
N ILE A 981 12.52 17.99 99.48
CA ILE A 981 11.03 18.08 99.19
C ILE A 981 10.44 19.28 98.35
N GLY A 982 9.41 19.17 97.48
CA GLY A 982 8.53 18.06 97.02
C GLY A 982 7.06 18.51 96.71
N GLY A 983 6.25 17.67 96.01
CA GLY A 983 4.78 17.84 95.82
C GLY A 983 4.26 17.58 94.37
N VAL A 984 3.39 16.59 94.06
CA VAL A 984 1.90 16.50 94.28
C VAL A 984 1.13 17.32 93.20
N LEU A 985 0.21 16.81 92.34
CA LEU A 985 -0.58 15.56 92.25
C LEU A 985 -1.10 15.28 90.79
N VAL A 986 -1.27 13.98 90.44
CA VAL A 986 -2.34 13.30 89.63
C VAL A 986 -2.89 13.92 88.31
N GLY A 987 -3.09 13.17 87.20
CA GLY A 987 -2.80 11.75 86.90
C GLY A 987 -3.85 11.06 86.00
N LEU A 988 -3.62 9.77 85.62
CA LEU A 988 -4.57 8.80 84.99
C LEU A 988 -5.05 9.18 83.55
N ARG A 989 -5.07 8.37 82.48
CA ARG A 989 -5.06 6.91 82.11
C ARG A 989 -4.71 6.83 80.58
N ARG A 990 -4.52 5.70 79.85
CA ARG A 990 -4.61 4.23 80.09
C ARG A 990 -3.79 3.44 79.02
N ARG A 991 -3.04 2.42 79.48
CA ARG A 991 -2.89 1.03 78.95
C ARG A 991 -2.82 0.69 77.43
N TRP A 992 -1.74 -0.06 77.13
CA TRP A 992 -1.65 -1.34 76.35
C TRP A 992 -1.85 -1.22 74.81
N CYS A 993 -1.17 -2.00 73.96
CA CYS A 993 -0.23 -3.12 74.19
C CYS A 993 1.19 -2.80 73.72
#